data_AF-A0A3D9EBB8-F1
#
_entry.id   AF-A0A3D9EBB8-F1
#
_cell.length_a   1.000
_cell.length_b   1.000
_cell.length_c   1.000
_cell.angle_alpha   90.00
_cell.angle_beta   90.00
_cell.angle_gamma   90.00
#
_symmetry.space_group_name_H-M   'P 1'
#
loop_
_entity.id
_entity.type
_entity.pdbx_description
1 polymer ?
#
loop_
_entity_poly.entity_id
_entity_poly.type
_entity_poly.pdbx_seq_one_letter_code
_entity_poly.pdbx_strand_id
1 'polypeptide(L)'
;MSLTVNNVSTADSTGGSNALWGDSVERAKAKEAGIEWERSEGDNRSAQDIINDTPLLKNLGNQSGVKDKLKERVGDFEHDADAAYRAKQVLEHIEVMDESGGRLAGKDVNNGRVDGFTKSGEAKHGTEAGRLQDFGKYGFGDLKGELKHIEAVGDDSAAKEAGEAAGIVWQRPEGDERSAQDIINNNPLLKNLGNQSGVKDRLKEQVGDFENDADAAFRAAQVMDRIVSYDENGKLLTGNTVSNSSVDGFTKSGEAKHGTEAGRLQDFGKYGFSALPKAQAASDIASYKDFLKANPKADEGSKKIAQYAAILDQQYDVIRAKTGNEGTLTEQDLKNYLKDNPPASKEEKEALTFWSQRGAFKLLDTASNPLAKSADGKINRADLQSWLKTQAPSDATGLASLLSSVVSGNLTSKVDTSKLDKDVFEHPERYTAEEKAAVLLDLQNAQKLVVDGANAGMWGDDYGKVSIANRSGAFWEPDKVLQDINDHISLLQKDPDTAEFLEKSSADAMKSLFDTTPGLKDAVTKTYEDQIKSGKALDVAWDAATKDGKTDQTAALTSFYATAQSLQSMLGINSAADIQGAVGKSSHGDALKTYYKDSLASGERLRELLKTNTPEAAASAFSMEVALYNATLDPKFTAELDKQLNDNFSTIAQENLFKGATFDDMKAAFGKNGGDELDEDKVRTLIDQMRKESPELLMNKDGTVATTDQVLSGFRGNWDMFRQGTKALDKMGSLADFDLSGNAKGAYDSGTLHGVSGLFLAGMTIARGAQSGGKLTDRNIVDISTGSVQAATVLTEGGTKAYQQYLDTAIKNGEQSLTDMKNGKLPSDLLDQIKDNVKDGKNYKVVAKKFEEGAKGLGGLAGIAVGAYGIFDGVAAIRRGDPLTGGFGVTAGSLGVLAGAASSVEGTLGLIGANLPRFLPALASAAGVLGFLGAGVAVLGAIIPGLVREGQQQAKADDFGQVLGDSLERYAVDGVKDGTIDDIPTRDWPGGEDSTVAS
;
A
#
# COMPACT_ATOMS: atom_id res chain seq x y z
N MET A 1 32.34 -55.36 -31.00
CA MET A 1 31.11 -56.18 -30.97
C MET A 1 30.23 -55.72 -32.13
N SER A 2 29.77 -56.69 -32.92
CA SER A 2 29.01 -56.53 -34.16
C SER A 2 27.75 -55.69 -34.00
N LEU A 3 27.44 -54.91 -35.02
CA LEU A 3 26.06 -54.59 -35.37
C LEU A 3 25.81 -55.02 -36.82
N THR A 4 24.64 -55.63 -36.96
CA THR A 4 24.28 -56.66 -37.93
C THR A 4 23.67 -56.04 -39.18
N VAL A 5 24.01 -56.62 -40.33
CA VAL A 5 23.34 -56.43 -41.62
C VAL A 5 22.08 -57.30 -41.66
N ASN A 6 20.97 -56.77 -42.19
CA ASN A 6 19.87 -57.40 -42.94
C ASN A 6 18.90 -56.24 -43.30
N ASN A 7 18.32 -56.07 -44.50
CA ASN A 7 18.09 -56.97 -45.62
C ASN A 7 17.90 -56.13 -46.89
N VAL A 8 18.44 -56.62 -48.02
CA VAL A 8 18.19 -56.12 -49.37
C VAL A 8 17.00 -56.88 -49.95
N SER A 9 16.04 -56.18 -50.56
CA SER A 9 15.15 -56.76 -51.59
C SER A 9 15.08 -55.83 -52.81
N THR A 10 15.76 -56.26 -53.87
CA THR A 10 15.48 -55.99 -55.28
C THR A 10 14.03 -56.37 -55.64
N ALA A 11 13.34 -55.89 -56.67
CA ALA A 11 13.48 -54.86 -57.68
C ALA A 11 12.11 -54.86 -58.41
N ASP A 12 11.68 -53.75 -59.02
CA ASP A 12 10.95 -53.87 -60.28
C ASP A 12 11.21 -52.67 -61.17
N SER A 13 11.51 -52.98 -62.43
CA SER A 13 12.03 -52.09 -63.45
C SER A 13 11.03 -51.95 -64.59
N THR A 14 10.64 -50.72 -64.94
CA THR A 14 10.19 -50.40 -66.31
C THR A 14 10.64 -48.99 -66.68
N GLY A 15 11.33 -48.88 -67.82
CA GLY A 15 12.21 -47.77 -68.20
C GLY A 15 11.55 -46.49 -68.73
N GLY A 16 12.33 -45.41 -68.67
CA GLY A 16 12.18 -44.13 -69.35
C GLY A 16 13.47 -43.31 -69.14
N SER A 17 14.14 -42.93 -70.21
CA SER A 17 15.53 -42.44 -70.28
C SER A 17 15.78 -40.99 -69.88
N ASN A 18 16.98 -40.72 -69.31
CA ASN A 18 17.72 -39.42 -69.20
C ASN A 18 17.07 -38.35 -68.28
N ALA A 19 17.67 -37.81 -67.21
CA ALA A 19 19.07 -37.48 -66.94
C ALA A 19 19.37 -37.51 -65.42
N LEU A 20 20.38 -38.28 -65.01
CA LEU A 20 20.84 -38.46 -63.62
C LEU A 20 22.18 -37.72 -63.36
N TRP A 21 22.25 -36.43 -63.71
CA TRP A 21 23.41 -35.59 -63.37
C TRP A 21 22.94 -34.19 -62.90
N GLY A 22 22.89 -33.95 -61.57
CA GLY A 22 22.76 -32.58 -61.02
C GLY A 22 22.21 -32.37 -59.60
N ASP A 23 21.66 -33.39 -58.94
CA ASP A 23 20.59 -33.18 -57.93
C ASP A 23 21.01 -32.60 -56.56
N SER A 24 22.27 -32.70 -56.12
CA SER A 24 22.65 -32.15 -54.80
C SER A 24 23.05 -30.67 -54.83
N VAL A 25 23.71 -30.21 -55.90
CA VAL A 25 24.23 -28.84 -56.00
C VAL A 25 23.13 -27.86 -56.38
N GLU A 26 22.27 -28.21 -57.35
CA GLU A 26 21.13 -27.37 -57.70
C GLU A 26 20.09 -27.35 -56.58
N ARG A 27 19.87 -28.47 -55.87
CA ARG A 27 19.01 -28.50 -54.67
C ARG A 27 19.59 -27.67 -53.52
N ALA A 28 20.91 -27.65 -53.35
CA ALA A 28 21.56 -26.76 -52.38
C ALA A 28 21.39 -25.28 -52.74
N LYS A 29 21.62 -24.90 -54.01
CA LYS A 29 21.41 -23.52 -54.48
C LYS A 29 19.94 -23.09 -54.44
N ALA A 30 19.03 -24.00 -54.79
CA ALA A 30 17.60 -23.77 -54.65
C ALA A 30 17.25 -23.49 -53.19
N LYS A 31 17.78 -24.30 -52.26
CA LYS A 31 17.62 -24.07 -50.82
C LYS A 31 18.22 -22.74 -50.36
N GLU A 32 19.38 -22.33 -50.87
CA GLU A 32 19.98 -21.01 -50.59
C GLU A 32 19.10 -19.85 -51.08
N ALA A 33 18.37 -20.04 -52.17
CA ALA A 33 17.39 -19.08 -52.68
C ALA A 33 16.02 -19.17 -51.99
N GLY A 34 15.87 -20.03 -50.97
CA GLY A 34 14.60 -20.27 -50.28
C GLY A 34 13.60 -21.10 -51.09
N ILE A 35 14.04 -21.83 -52.11
CA ILE A 35 13.17 -22.71 -52.91
C ILE A 35 13.15 -24.10 -52.29
N GLU A 36 11.97 -24.56 -51.88
CA GLU A 36 11.72 -25.93 -51.45
C GLU A 36 11.65 -26.87 -52.65
N TRP A 37 12.41 -27.96 -52.58
CA TRP A 37 12.55 -28.86 -53.72
C TRP A 37 11.31 -29.72 -53.95
N GLU A 38 10.62 -30.12 -52.89
CA GLU A 38 9.44 -30.98 -52.93
C GLU A 38 8.34 -30.29 -52.14
N ARG A 39 7.07 -30.61 -52.42
CA ARG A 39 5.95 -30.07 -51.65
C ARG A 39 6.04 -30.53 -50.19
N SER A 40 5.57 -29.69 -49.28
CA SER A 40 5.50 -29.98 -47.85
C SER A 40 4.62 -31.20 -47.54
N GLU A 41 4.95 -31.88 -46.45
CA GLU A 41 4.25 -33.11 -46.03
C GLU A 41 2.76 -32.81 -45.76
N GLY A 42 1.86 -33.42 -46.55
CA GLY A 42 0.42 -33.20 -46.48
C GLY A 42 -0.18 -32.41 -47.64
N ASP A 43 0.63 -31.76 -48.49
CA ASP A 43 0.15 -31.12 -49.72
C ASP A 43 -0.16 -32.15 -50.81
N ASN A 44 -1.44 -32.38 -51.05
CA ASN A 44 -1.94 -33.36 -52.03
C ASN A 44 -2.40 -32.71 -53.35
N ARG A 45 -2.13 -31.42 -53.57
CA ARG A 45 -2.53 -30.73 -54.81
C ARG A 45 -1.84 -31.32 -56.04
N SER A 46 -2.57 -31.46 -57.14
CA SER A 46 -1.97 -31.87 -58.41
C SER A 46 -1.16 -30.73 -59.06
N ALA A 47 -0.34 -31.05 -60.06
CA ALA A 47 0.37 -30.03 -60.85
C ALA A 47 -0.60 -28.99 -61.44
N GLN A 48 -1.75 -29.45 -61.91
CA GLN A 48 -2.78 -28.60 -62.48
C GLN A 48 -3.45 -27.69 -61.45
N ASP A 49 -3.65 -28.18 -60.22
CA ASP A 49 -4.18 -27.37 -59.12
C ASP A 49 -3.19 -26.26 -58.77
N ILE A 50 -1.90 -26.60 -58.62
CA ILE A 50 -0.84 -25.62 -58.33
C ILE A 50 -0.72 -24.57 -59.43
N ILE A 51 -0.77 -24.98 -60.70
CA ILE A 51 -0.79 -24.04 -61.84
C ILE A 51 -2.01 -23.13 -61.75
N ASN A 52 -3.20 -23.68 -61.51
CA ASN A 52 -4.43 -22.91 -61.47
C ASN A 52 -4.47 -21.90 -60.33
N ASP A 53 -3.88 -22.26 -59.20
CA ASP A 53 -3.74 -21.44 -57.99
C ASP A 53 -2.60 -20.42 -58.09
N THR A 54 -1.76 -20.49 -59.11
CA THR A 54 -0.60 -19.59 -59.31
C THR A 54 -0.79 -18.75 -60.57
N PRO A 55 -1.32 -17.51 -60.47
CA PRO A 55 -1.55 -16.65 -61.64
C PRO A 55 -0.31 -16.44 -62.51
N LEU A 56 0.87 -16.28 -61.91
CA LEU A 56 2.15 -16.16 -62.64
C LEU A 56 2.39 -17.37 -63.55
N LEU A 57 2.29 -18.57 -62.99
CA LEU A 57 2.56 -19.82 -63.70
C LEU A 57 1.46 -20.14 -64.72
N LYS A 58 0.20 -19.90 -64.36
CA LYS A 58 -0.98 -20.07 -65.22
C LYS A 58 -0.92 -19.19 -66.47
N ASN A 59 -0.53 -17.93 -66.28
CA ASN A 59 -0.51 -16.92 -67.33
C ASN A 59 0.87 -16.78 -68.01
N LEU A 60 1.85 -17.60 -67.62
CA LEU A 60 3.19 -17.54 -68.17
C LEU A 60 3.17 -17.91 -69.66
N GLY A 61 3.38 -16.91 -70.50
CA GLY A 61 3.61 -17.13 -71.92
C GLY A 61 5.05 -17.60 -72.19
N ASN A 62 5.32 -18.02 -73.42
CA ASN A 62 6.65 -18.51 -73.83
C ASN A 62 7.46 -17.47 -74.63
N GLN A 63 7.22 -16.18 -74.39
CA GLN A 63 8.01 -15.11 -74.99
C GLN A 63 9.50 -15.29 -74.63
N SER A 64 10.40 -15.15 -75.60
CA SER A 64 11.84 -15.43 -75.41
C SER A 64 12.18 -16.86 -74.92
N GLY A 65 11.25 -17.81 -75.02
CA GLY A 65 11.45 -19.20 -74.58
C GLY A 65 11.49 -19.38 -73.06
N VAL A 66 11.02 -18.40 -72.28
CA VAL A 66 11.16 -18.43 -70.81
C VAL A 66 10.41 -19.59 -70.15
N LYS A 67 9.26 -20.01 -70.70
CA LYS A 67 8.47 -21.11 -70.15
C LYS A 67 9.19 -22.45 -70.32
N ASP A 68 9.76 -22.68 -71.51
CA ASP A 68 10.54 -23.87 -71.80
C ASP A 68 11.80 -23.91 -70.94
N LYS A 69 12.50 -22.78 -70.80
CA LYS A 69 13.70 -22.66 -69.95
C LYS A 69 13.41 -22.87 -68.47
N LEU A 70 12.27 -22.37 -67.97
CA LEU A 70 11.82 -22.67 -66.61
C LEU A 70 11.64 -24.18 -66.44
N LYS A 71 10.95 -24.83 -67.39
CA LYS A 71 10.71 -26.28 -67.41
C LYS A 71 12.01 -27.09 -67.42
N GLU A 72 13.00 -26.66 -68.18
CA GLU A 72 14.35 -27.25 -68.21
C GLU A 72 15.05 -27.22 -66.84
N ARG A 73 14.75 -26.23 -65.99
CA ARG A 73 15.39 -26.06 -64.67
C ARG A 73 14.63 -26.72 -63.53
N VAL A 74 13.29 -26.64 -63.54
CA VAL A 74 12.46 -27.07 -62.40
C VAL A 74 11.80 -28.43 -62.58
N GLY A 75 11.85 -28.98 -63.81
CA GLY A 75 11.15 -30.21 -64.21
C GLY A 75 9.85 -29.93 -64.97
N ASP A 76 9.14 -31.00 -65.37
CA ASP A 76 7.88 -30.91 -66.11
C ASP A 76 6.74 -30.43 -65.20
N PHE A 77 6.70 -29.14 -64.91
CA PHE A 77 5.70 -28.54 -64.04
C PHE A 77 4.25 -28.64 -64.54
N GLU A 78 4.01 -29.09 -65.77
CA GLU A 78 2.66 -29.31 -66.30
C GLU A 78 2.09 -30.67 -65.87
N HIS A 79 2.95 -31.62 -65.51
CA HIS A 79 2.55 -32.99 -65.16
C HIS A 79 3.14 -33.50 -63.84
N ASP A 80 4.18 -32.85 -63.31
CA ASP A 80 4.82 -33.14 -62.03
C ASP A 80 4.48 -32.03 -61.02
N ALA A 81 3.82 -32.41 -59.93
CA ALA A 81 3.35 -31.49 -58.91
C ALA A 81 4.49 -30.87 -58.09
N ASP A 82 5.60 -31.59 -57.86
CA ASP A 82 6.77 -31.03 -57.19
C ASP A 82 7.51 -30.06 -58.13
N ALA A 83 7.55 -30.37 -59.43
CA ALA A 83 8.05 -29.42 -60.43
C ALA A 83 7.18 -28.17 -60.52
N ALA A 84 5.85 -28.30 -60.45
CA ALA A 84 4.90 -27.17 -60.39
C ALA A 84 5.12 -26.31 -59.15
N TYR A 85 5.33 -26.94 -58.01
CA TYR A 85 5.62 -26.26 -56.75
C TYR A 85 6.95 -25.50 -56.80
N ARG A 86 8.02 -26.11 -57.32
CA ARG A 86 9.31 -25.44 -57.56
C ARG A 86 9.16 -24.27 -58.55
N ALA A 87 8.44 -24.48 -59.65
CA ALA A 87 8.22 -23.47 -60.69
C ALA A 87 7.50 -22.23 -60.16
N LYS A 88 6.46 -22.45 -59.34
CA LYS A 88 5.74 -21.39 -58.63
C LYS A 88 6.71 -20.53 -57.81
N GLN A 89 7.50 -21.17 -56.94
CA GLN A 89 8.41 -20.45 -56.04
C GLN A 89 9.50 -19.68 -56.80
N VAL A 90 10.01 -20.22 -57.91
CA VAL A 90 10.99 -19.51 -58.76
C VAL A 90 10.36 -18.25 -59.36
N LEU A 91 9.12 -18.33 -59.84
CA LEU A 91 8.43 -17.16 -60.39
C LEU A 91 8.13 -16.11 -59.29
N GLU A 92 7.72 -16.55 -58.11
CA GLU A 92 7.54 -15.68 -56.94
C GLU A 92 8.85 -14.98 -56.59
N HIS A 93 9.98 -15.71 -56.52
CA HIS A 93 11.31 -15.14 -56.28
C HIS A 93 11.65 -14.05 -57.30
N ILE A 94 11.42 -14.31 -58.59
CA ILE A 94 11.71 -13.36 -59.68
C ILE A 94 10.83 -12.11 -59.61
N GLU A 95 9.55 -12.27 -59.28
CA GLU A 95 8.60 -11.16 -59.14
C GLU A 95 9.02 -10.24 -57.99
N VAL A 96 9.56 -10.81 -56.92
CA VAL A 96 9.75 -10.08 -55.68
C VAL A 96 11.19 -9.67 -55.36
N MET A 97 12.19 -10.24 -56.04
CA MET A 97 13.62 -9.93 -55.87
C MET A 97 14.22 -9.27 -57.11
N ASP A 98 15.17 -8.36 -56.89
CA ASP A 98 15.99 -7.76 -57.93
C ASP A 98 17.24 -8.60 -58.26
N GLU A 99 18.03 -8.16 -59.24
CA GLU A 99 19.25 -8.85 -59.69
C GLU A 99 20.37 -8.93 -58.65
N SER A 100 20.35 -8.07 -57.64
CA SER A 100 21.28 -8.08 -56.51
C SER A 100 20.73 -8.88 -55.31
N GLY A 101 19.50 -9.40 -55.41
CA GLY A 101 18.79 -10.07 -54.33
C GLY A 101 18.12 -9.13 -53.33
N GLY A 102 18.00 -7.84 -53.69
CA GLY A 102 17.21 -6.87 -52.95
C GLY A 102 15.72 -7.07 -53.18
N ARG A 103 14.92 -6.89 -52.13
CA ARG A 103 13.47 -7.03 -52.22
C ARG A 103 12.85 -5.84 -52.97
N LEU A 104 12.12 -6.12 -54.05
CA LEU A 104 11.38 -5.13 -54.83
C LEU A 104 10.17 -4.59 -54.03
N ALA A 105 9.77 -3.36 -54.35
CA ALA A 105 8.54 -2.74 -53.85
C ALA A 105 7.96 -1.85 -54.94
N GLY A 106 6.65 -1.93 -55.16
CA GLY A 106 5.96 -1.11 -56.13
C GLY A 106 4.62 -1.71 -56.53
N LYS A 107 3.79 -0.91 -57.19
CA LYS A 107 2.47 -1.32 -57.71
C LYS A 107 2.53 -2.43 -58.78
N ASP A 108 3.71 -2.61 -59.38
CA ASP A 108 3.93 -3.56 -60.47
C ASP A 108 4.44 -4.92 -59.95
N VAL A 109 4.72 -5.05 -58.64
CA VAL A 109 5.09 -6.32 -57.97
C VAL A 109 3.83 -7.03 -57.47
N ASN A 110 3.80 -8.37 -57.47
CA ASN A 110 2.66 -9.21 -57.07
C ASN A 110 1.39 -8.95 -57.91
N ASN A 111 1.57 -8.63 -59.20
CA ASN A 111 0.45 -8.36 -60.12
C ASN A 111 -0.03 -9.63 -60.86
N GLY A 112 0.66 -10.76 -60.65
CA GLY A 112 0.30 -12.05 -61.20
C GLY A 112 0.69 -12.24 -62.67
N ARG A 113 1.61 -11.41 -63.17
CA ARG A 113 2.21 -11.51 -64.51
C ARG A 113 3.72 -11.24 -64.42
N VAL A 114 4.46 -11.82 -65.35
CA VAL A 114 5.90 -11.52 -65.51
C VAL A 114 6.06 -10.30 -66.42
N ASP A 115 6.52 -9.20 -65.86
CA ASP A 115 6.65 -7.93 -66.55
C ASP A 115 8.02 -7.72 -67.22
N GLY A 116 8.04 -6.84 -68.23
CA GLY A 116 9.27 -6.41 -68.89
C GLY A 116 9.54 -7.02 -70.26
N PHE A 117 8.58 -7.74 -70.84
CA PHE A 117 8.62 -8.09 -72.25
C PHE A 117 8.38 -6.86 -73.15
N THR A 118 9.14 -6.73 -74.23
CA THR A 118 8.88 -5.77 -75.30
C THR A 118 7.67 -6.21 -76.13
N LYS A 119 7.17 -5.31 -77.00
CA LYS A 119 6.12 -5.66 -77.98
C LYS A 119 6.55 -6.78 -78.95
N SER A 120 7.85 -6.95 -79.18
CA SER A 120 8.42 -8.04 -79.99
C SER A 120 8.62 -9.35 -79.20
N GLY A 121 8.33 -9.36 -77.89
CA GLY A 121 8.48 -10.53 -77.02
C GLY A 121 9.91 -10.74 -76.50
N GLU A 122 10.76 -9.72 -76.56
CA GLU A 122 12.11 -9.76 -75.98
C GLU A 122 12.07 -9.37 -74.50
N ALA A 123 12.78 -10.10 -73.66
CA ALA A 123 12.91 -9.77 -72.25
C ALA A 123 13.88 -8.59 -72.07
N LYS A 124 13.46 -7.54 -71.33
CA LYS A 124 14.35 -6.42 -71.00
C LYS A 124 15.24 -6.76 -69.81
N HIS A 125 16.53 -6.47 -69.92
CA HIS A 125 17.46 -6.58 -68.80
C HIS A 125 17.00 -5.71 -67.61
N GLY A 126 17.21 -6.20 -66.38
CA GLY A 126 16.77 -5.55 -65.13
C GLY A 126 15.28 -5.68 -64.82
N THR A 127 14.47 -6.33 -65.67
CA THR A 127 13.04 -6.61 -65.41
C THR A 127 12.80 -8.06 -64.98
N GLU A 128 11.59 -8.38 -64.51
CA GLU A 128 11.20 -9.75 -64.15
C GLU A 128 11.39 -10.73 -65.31
N ALA A 129 10.97 -10.34 -66.52
CA ALA A 129 11.19 -11.11 -67.74
C ALA A 129 12.68 -11.36 -68.02
N GLY A 130 13.52 -10.35 -67.78
CA GLY A 130 14.98 -10.47 -67.91
C GLY A 130 15.56 -11.46 -66.90
N ARG A 131 15.18 -11.33 -65.63
CA ARG A 131 15.62 -12.24 -64.55
C ARG A 131 15.14 -13.68 -64.77
N LEU A 132 13.92 -13.88 -65.26
CA LEU A 132 13.43 -15.21 -65.64
C LEU A 132 14.22 -15.82 -66.80
N GLN A 133 14.59 -14.99 -67.78
CA GLN A 133 15.46 -15.42 -68.87
C GLN A 133 16.86 -15.82 -68.37
N ASP A 134 17.44 -15.02 -67.47
CA ASP A 134 18.74 -15.27 -66.87
C ASP A 134 18.73 -16.52 -65.98
N PHE A 135 17.70 -16.72 -65.15
CA PHE A 135 17.47 -17.97 -64.41
C PHE A 135 17.43 -19.18 -65.36
N GLY A 136 16.69 -19.08 -66.45
CA GLY A 136 16.66 -20.13 -67.48
C GLY A 136 18.05 -20.49 -67.99
N LYS A 137 18.92 -19.50 -68.15
CA LYS A 137 20.29 -19.67 -68.66
C LYS A 137 21.28 -20.17 -67.60
N TYR A 138 21.20 -19.69 -66.37
CA TYR A 138 22.23 -19.88 -65.34
C TYR A 138 21.80 -20.80 -64.17
N GLY A 139 20.51 -21.10 -64.06
CA GLY A 139 19.95 -21.99 -63.02
C GLY A 139 19.77 -21.33 -61.66
N PHE A 140 19.60 -22.14 -60.61
CA PHE A 140 19.25 -21.64 -59.27
C PHE A 140 20.29 -20.72 -58.63
N GLY A 141 21.57 -20.84 -59.02
CA GLY A 141 22.64 -19.97 -58.51
C GLY A 141 22.54 -18.50 -58.94
N ASP A 142 21.66 -18.19 -59.90
CA ASP A 142 21.38 -16.84 -60.37
C ASP A 142 20.26 -16.15 -59.57
N LEU A 143 19.45 -16.92 -58.84
CA LEU A 143 18.47 -16.39 -57.91
C LEU A 143 19.21 -15.79 -56.70
N LYS A 144 19.36 -14.47 -56.70
CA LYS A 144 19.98 -13.73 -55.60
C LYS A 144 18.93 -13.39 -54.55
N GLY A 145 19.29 -13.48 -53.27
CA GLY A 145 18.35 -13.31 -52.17
C GLY A 145 17.54 -14.58 -51.89
N GLU A 146 16.85 -14.59 -50.76
CA GLU A 146 16.13 -15.77 -50.23
C GLU A 146 14.62 -15.50 -50.24
N LEU A 147 13.84 -16.39 -50.87
CA LEU A 147 12.38 -16.38 -50.77
C LEU A 147 11.97 -16.83 -49.36
N LYS A 148 11.17 -16.01 -48.67
CA LYS A 148 10.68 -16.32 -47.32
C LYS A 148 9.34 -17.04 -47.37
N HIS A 149 9.24 -18.16 -46.68
CA HIS A 149 8.00 -18.92 -46.51
C HIS A 149 7.28 -18.50 -45.24
N ILE A 150 6.17 -17.78 -45.40
CA ILE A 150 5.40 -17.21 -44.28
C ILE A 150 4.85 -18.27 -43.31
N GLU A 151 4.64 -19.50 -43.79
CA GLU A 151 4.15 -20.61 -42.96
C GLU A 151 5.23 -21.14 -42.00
N ALA A 152 6.51 -21.03 -42.36
CA ALA A 152 7.64 -21.53 -41.57
C ALA A 152 8.15 -20.52 -40.53
N VAL A 153 7.70 -19.25 -40.60
CA VAL A 153 8.19 -18.17 -39.72
C VAL A 153 7.93 -18.48 -38.24
N GLY A 154 6.82 -19.13 -37.92
CA GLY A 154 6.45 -19.46 -36.53
C GLY A 154 7.48 -20.33 -35.80
N ASP A 155 8.26 -21.12 -36.55
CA ASP A 155 9.27 -22.07 -36.05
C ASP A 155 10.71 -21.51 -36.13
N ASP A 156 10.91 -20.29 -36.63
CA ASP A 156 12.23 -19.67 -36.71
C ASP A 156 12.71 -19.20 -35.32
N SER A 157 13.65 -19.94 -34.74
CA SER A 157 14.22 -19.63 -33.43
C SER A 157 14.95 -18.28 -33.39
N ALA A 158 15.58 -17.85 -34.49
CA ALA A 158 16.30 -16.59 -34.54
C ALA A 158 15.32 -15.41 -34.64
N ALA A 159 14.26 -15.54 -35.44
CA ALA A 159 13.19 -14.55 -35.48
C ALA A 159 12.48 -14.46 -34.12
N LYS A 160 12.26 -15.59 -33.45
CA LYS A 160 11.71 -15.65 -32.09
C LYS A 160 12.59 -14.92 -31.08
N GLU A 161 13.88 -15.23 -31.03
CA GLU A 161 14.82 -14.58 -30.11
C GLU A 161 14.89 -13.06 -30.37
N ALA A 162 14.93 -12.63 -31.63
CA ALA A 162 14.92 -11.22 -31.99
C ALA A 162 13.60 -10.52 -31.62
N GLY A 163 12.46 -11.18 -31.80
CA GLY A 163 11.15 -10.70 -31.40
C GLY A 163 11.03 -10.54 -29.89
N GLU A 164 11.42 -11.57 -29.13
CA GLU A 164 11.43 -11.53 -27.66
C GLU A 164 12.37 -10.44 -27.13
N ALA A 165 13.53 -10.25 -27.75
CA ALA A 165 14.46 -9.15 -27.42
C ALA A 165 13.89 -7.76 -27.73
N ALA A 166 12.94 -7.65 -28.67
CA ALA A 166 12.18 -6.45 -28.99
C ALA A 166 10.90 -6.29 -28.15
N GLY A 167 10.64 -7.20 -27.21
CA GLY A 167 9.45 -7.19 -26.34
C GLY A 167 8.19 -7.77 -26.99
N ILE A 168 8.32 -8.51 -28.09
CA ILE A 168 7.21 -9.18 -28.78
C ILE A 168 6.99 -10.55 -28.15
N VAL A 169 5.76 -10.81 -27.69
CA VAL A 169 5.34 -12.13 -27.22
C VAL A 169 5.05 -13.01 -28.43
N TRP A 170 5.81 -14.10 -28.56
CA TRP A 170 5.80 -14.93 -29.77
C TRP A 170 4.49 -15.69 -29.99
N GLN A 171 3.87 -16.19 -28.92
CA GLN A 171 2.62 -16.97 -28.98
C GLN A 171 1.54 -16.30 -28.12
N ARG A 172 0.28 -16.56 -28.44
CA ARG A 172 -0.82 -16.04 -27.62
C ARG A 172 -0.74 -16.57 -26.18
N PRO A 173 -1.13 -15.77 -25.17
CA PRO A 173 -1.18 -16.21 -23.78
C PRO A 173 -2.09 -17.41 -23.58
N GLU A 174 -1.81 -18.20 -22.54
CA GLU A 174 -2.64 -19.33 -22.15
C GLU A 174 -4.09 -18.88 -21.88
N GLY A 175 -5.06 -19.55 -22.52
CA GLY A 175 -6.49 -19.22 -22.44
C GLY A 175 -7.01 -18.22 -23.47
N ASP A 176 -6.15 -17.68 -24.35
CA ASP A 176 -6.59 -16.84 -25.48
C ASP A 176 -7.09 -17.69 -26.65
N GLU A 177 -8.42 -17.77 -26.80
CA GLU A 177 -9.08 -18.54 -27.85
C GLU A 177 -9.43 -17.73 -29.12
N ARG A 178 -9.01 -16.46 -29.21
CA ARG A 178 -9.33 -15.60 -30.35
C ARG A 178 -8.74 -16.15 -31.65
N SER A 179 -9.53 -16.18 -32.72
CA SER A 179 -9.03 -16.54 -34.06
C SER A 179 -8.15 -15.44 -34.65
N ALA A 180 -7.40 -15.73 -35.72
CA ALA A 180 -6.64 -14.73 -36.47
C ALA A 180 -7.54 -13.57 -36.92
N GLN A 181 -8.75 -13.89 -37.40
CA GLN A 181 -9.73 -12.91 -37.83
C GLN A 181 -10.26 -12.04 -36.67
N ASP A 182 -10.46 -12.62 -35.49
CA ASP A 182 -10.87 -11.85 -34.30
C ASP A 182 -9.79 -10.85 -33.89
N ILE A 183 -8.52 -11.28 -33.91
CA ILE A 183 -7.37 -10.42 -33.60
C ILE A 183 -7.25 -9.28 -34.62
N ILE A 184 -7.34 -9.60 -35.92
CA ILE A 184 -7.33 -8.58 -36.99
C ILE A 184 -8.50 -7.62 -36.82
N ASN A 185 -9.72 -8.11 -36.57
CA ASN A 185 -10.90 -7.26 -36.43
C ASN A 185 -10.81 -6.32 -35.23
N ASN A 186 -10.16 -6.77 -34.15
CA ASN A 186 -9.94 -5.99 -32.93
C ASN A 186 -8.73 -5.04 -33.04
N ASN A 187 -7.89 -5.17 -34.07
CA ASN A 187 -6.76 -4.29 -34.32
C ASN A 187 -7.00 -3.44 -35.59
N PRO A 188 -7.47 -2.19 -35.46
CA PRO A 188 -7.76 -1.34 -36.63
C PRO A 188 -6.58 -1.13 -37.58
N LEU A 189 -5.33 -1.13 -37.07
CA LEU A 189 -4.13 -0.97 -37.89
C LEU A 189 -3.96 -2.16 -38.83
N LEU A 190 -4.06 -3.40 -38.31
CA LEU A 190 -4.01 -4.61 -39.12
C LEU A 190 -5.20 -4.72 -40.06
N LYS A 191 -6.41 -4.44 -39.55
CA LYS A 191 -7.65 -4.51 -40.33
C LYS A 191 -7.61 -3.60 -41.55
N ASN A 192 -7.08 -2.39 -41.38
CA ASN A 192 -7.04 -1.36 -42.42
C ASN A 192 -5.70 -1.34 -43.17
N LEU A 193 -4.78 -2.28 -42.90
CA LEU A 193 -3.48 -2.32 -43.54
C LEU A 193 -3.61 -2.67 -45.01
N GLY A 194 -3.39 -1.67 -45.87
CA GLY A 194 -3.21 -1.88 -47.30
C GLY A 194 -1.80 -2.41 -47.61
N ASN A 195 -1.58 -2.82 -48.86
CA ASN A 195 -0.28 -3.34 -49.32
C ASN A 195 0.53 -2.31 -50.14
N GLN A 196 0.35 -1.01 -49.86
CA GLN A 196 1.14 0.04 -50.50
C GLN A 196 2.63 -0.17 -50.18
N SER A 197 3.51 -0.08 -51.19
CA SER A 197 4.94 -0.39 -51.04
C SER A 197 5.24 -1.83 -50.56
N GLY A 198 4.29 -2.76 -50.67
CA GLY A 198 4.48 -4.16 -50.26
C GLY A 198 4.55 -4.37 -48.74
N VAL A 199 4.14 -3.39 -47.93
CA VAL A 199 4.32 -3.44 -46.46
C VAL A 199 3.55 -4.59 -45.80
N LYS A 200 2.40 -4.98 -46.35
CA LYS A 200 1.58 -6.05 -45.77
C LYS A 200 2.24 -7.40 -45.98
N ASP A 201 2.74 -7.64 -47.20
CA ASP A 201 3.46 -8.87 -47.52
C ASP A 201 4.76 -8.96 -46.72
N ARG A 202 5.51 -7.86 -46.63
CA ARG A 202 6.73 -7.79 -45.83
C ARG A 202 6.48 -8.00 -44.34
N LEU A 203 5.34 -7.55 -43.82
CA LEU A 203 4.93 -7.85 -42.44
C LEU A 203 4.74 -9.36 -42.27
N LYS A 204 4.02 -10.03 -43.19
CA LYS A 204 3.84 -11.50 -43.16
C LYS A 204 5.16 -12.26 -43.21
N GLU A 205 6.11 -11.81 -44.03
CA GLU A 205 7.44 -12.41 -44.15
C GLU A 205 8.23 -12.41 -42.84
N GLN A 206 7.91 -11.52 -41.91
CA GLN A 206 8.58 -11.41 -40.61
C GLN A 206 7.79 -12.02 -39.45
N VAL A 207 6.45 -12.02 -39.51
CA VAL A 207 5.59 -12.45 -38.38
C VAL A 207 4.84 -13.75 -38.63
N GLY A 208 4.82 -14.23 -39.88
CA GLY A 208 4.04 -15.35 -40.36
C GLY A 208 2.71 -14.95 -41.01
N ASP A 209 1.93 -15.94 -41.46
CA ASP A 209 0.65 -15.70 -42.12
C ASP A 209 -0.44 -15.23 -41.15
N PHE A 210 -0.39 -13.95 -40.78
CA PHE A 210 -1.30 -13.35 -39.80
C PHE A 210 -2.77 -13.34 -40.19
N GLU A 211 -3.12 -13.68 -41.43
CA GLU A 211 -4.51 -13.79 -41.87
C GLU A 211 -5.14 -15.14 -41.50
N ASN A 212 -4.34 -16.18 -41.35
CA ASN A 212 -4.81 -17.55 -41.09
C ASN A 212 -4.23 -18.17 -39.81
N ASP A 213 -3.07 -17.70 -39.33
CA ASP A 213 -2.46 -18.11 -38.06
C ASP A 213 -2.73 -17.06 -36.97
N ALA A 214 -3.39 -17.48 -35.89
CA ALA A 214 -3.74 -16.61 -34.78
C ALA A 214 -2.52 -16.14 -33.97
N ASP A 215 -1.46 -16.94 -33.88
CA ASP A 215 -0.23 -16.51 -33.23
C ASP A 215 0.53 -15.51 -34.11
N ALA A 216 0.53 -15.69 -35.44
CA ALA A 216 1.04 -14.69 -36.37
C ALA A 216 0.24 -13.38 -36.32
N ALA A 217 -1.09 -13.45 -36.23
CA ALA A 217 -1.97 -12.29 -36.01
C ALA A 217 -1.62 -11.54 -34.73
N PHE A 218 -1.39 -12.28 -33.65
CA PHE A 218 -1.02 -11.72 -32.36
C PHE A 218 0.36 -11.03 -32.40
N ARG A 219 1.36 -11.65 -33.03
CA ARG A 219 2.68 -11.03 -33.26
C ARG A 219 2.57 -9.78 -34.14
N ALA A 220 1.85 -9.86 -35.25
CA ALA A 220 1.64 -8.75 -36.17
C ALA A 220 1.01 -7.54 -35.48
N ALA A 221 0.02 -7.77 -34.61
CA ALA A 221 -0.65 -6.70 -33.87
C ALA A 221 0.33 -5.93 -32.98
N GLN A 222 1.19 -6.65 -32.26
CA GLN A 222 2.22 -6.07 -31.40
C GLN A 222 3.26 -5.27 -32.21
N VAL A 223 3.66 -5.77 -33.37
CA VAL A 223 4.60 -5.08 -34.28
C VAL A 223 4.00 -3.77 -34.77
N MET A 224 2.73 -3.79 -35.21
CA MET A 224 2.04 -2.59 -35.68
C MET A 224 1.94 -1.54 -34.57
N ASP A 225 1.58 -1.98 -33.36
CA ASP A 225 1.52 -1.13 -32.18
C ASP A 225 2.87 -0.48 -31.88
N ARG A 226 3.97 -1.25 -32.01
CA ARG A 226 5.32 -0.75 -31.84
C ARG A 226 5.67 0.35 -32.85
N ILE A 227 5.31 0.14 -34.11
CA ILE A 227 5.62 1.05 -35.21
C ILE A 227 4.90 2.40 -35.06
N VAL A 228 3.65 2.39 -34.61
CA VAL A 228 2.82 3.61 -34.46
C VAL A 228 2.98 4.28 -33.09
N SER A 229 3.57 3.59 -32.11
CA SER A 229 3.77 4.15 -30.77
C SER A 229 5.17 4.74 -30.59
N TYR A 230 6.17 4.30 -31.36
CA TYR A 230 7.57 4.68 -31.15
C TYR A 230 8.20 5.27 -32.42
N ASP A 231 9.09 6.26 -32.23
CA ASP A 231 9.97 6.76 -33.27
C ASP A 231 11.18 5.82 -33.50
N GLU A 232 12.01 6.13 -34.49
CA GLU A 232 13.20 5.34 -34.84
C GLU A 232 14.24 5.20 -33.71
N ASN A 233 14.19 6.06 -32.68
CA ASN A 233 15.07 6.03 -31.53
C ASN A 233 14.45 5.30 -30.32
N GLY A 234 13.22 4.78 -30.45
CA GLY A 234 12.51 4.10 -29.37
C GLY A 234 11.87 5.06 -28.36
N LYS A 235 11.70 6.32 -28.74
CA LYS A 235 10.93 7.29 -27.96
C LYS A 235 9.46 7.22 -28.35
N LEU A 236 8.60 7.25 -27.35
CA LEU A 236 7.16 7.31 -27.56
C LEU A 236 6.75 8.56 -28.33
N LEU A 237 5.89 8.35 -29.33
CA LEU A 237 5.26 9.42 -30.09
C LEU A 237 4.21 10.12 -29.20
N THR A 238 4.12 11.45 -29.31
CA THR A 238 3.21 12.29 -28.49
C THR A 238 2.31 13.14 -29.36
N GLY A 239 1.08 13.42 -28.90
CA GLY A 239 0.12 14.30 -29.58
C GLY A 239 -1.16 13.61 -30.05
N ASN A 240 -2.06 14.38 -30.68
CA ASN A 240 -3.43 13.95 -31.01
C ASN A 240 -3.53 13.01 -32.22
N THR A 241 -2.44 12.85 -32.98
CA THR A 241 -2.39 12.00 -34.18
C THR A 241 -1.71 10.65 -33.93
N VAL A 242 -1.21 10.41 -32.71
CA VAL A 242 -0.50 9.17 -32.35
C VAL A 242 -1.47 8.00 -32.25
N SER A 243 -1.09 6.84 -32.79
CA SER A 243 -1.87 5.59 -32.70
C SER A 243 -3.31 5.73 -33.20
N ASN A 244 -3.51 6.44 -34.31
CA ASN A 244 -4.79 6.42 -35.00
C ASN A 244 -5.04 5.05 -35.67
N SER A 245 -6.21 4.86 -36.30
CA SER A 245 -6.60 3.57 -36.88
C SER A 245 -5.94 3.24 -38.23
N SER A 246 -4.89 3.94 -38.63
CA SER A 246 -4.18 3.79 -39.90
C SER A 246 -2.67 3.96 -39.75
N VAL A 247 -1.90 3.42 -40.71
CA VAL A 247 -0.45 3.67 -40.82
C VAL A 247 -0.22 4.90 -41.67
N ASP A 248 0.36 5.94 -41.08
CA ASP A 248 0.60 7.21 -41.75
C ASP A 248 1.96 7.27 -42.45
N GLY A 249 2.04 8.13 -43.47
CA GLY A 249 3.29 8.46 -44.15
C GLY A 249 3.51 7.85 -45.53
N PHE A 250 2.48 7.23 -46.11
CA PHE A 250 2.48 6.90 -47.54
C PHE A 250 2.32 8.17 -48.41
N THR A 251 3.03 8.24 -49.52
CA THR A 251 2.82 9.25 -50.57
C THR A 251 1.57 8.92 -51.39
N LYS A 252 1.13 9.86 -52.24
CA LYS A 252 0.05 9.59 -53.21
C LYS A 252 0.40 8.48 -54.21
N SER A 253 1.69 8.25 -54.46
CA SER A 253 2.21 7.14 -55.28
C SER A 253 2.25 5.81 -54.53
N GLY A 254 1.92 5.78 -53.23
CA GLY A 254 1.97 4.58 -52.39
C GLY A 254 3.36 4.24 -51.87
N GLU A 255 4.31 5.18 -51.92
CA GLU A 255 5.66 5.00 -51.40
C GLU A 255 5.72 5.39 -49.92
N ALA A 256 6.38 4.58 -49.11
CA ALA A 256 6.61 4.89 -47.70
C ALA A 256 7.64 6.03 -47.56
N LYS A 257 7.32 7.07 -46.80
CA LYS A 257 8.29 8.16 -46.51
C LYS A 257 9.20 7.75 -45.35
N HIS A 258 10.49 8.01 -45.50
CA HIS A 258 11.46 7.84 -44.42
C HIS A 258 11.09 8.72 -43.20
N GLY A 259 11.33 8.21 -41.98
CA GLY A 259 10.98 8.88 -40.72
C GLY A 259 9.49 8.84 -40.34
N THR A 260 8.62 8.20 -41.13
CA THR A 260 7.19 8.04 -40.83
C THR A 260 6.83 6.63 -40.37
N GLU A 261 5.60 6.39 -39.92
CA GLU A 261 5.11 5.04 -39.54
C GLU A 261 5.23 4.06 -40.71
N ALA A 262 4.81 4.48 -41.90
CA ALA A 262 4.96 3.71 -43.14
C ALA A 262 6.42 3.39 -43.43
N GLY A 263 7.34 4.35 -43.22
CA GLY A 263 8.78 4.14 -43.38
C GLY A 263 9.31 3.10 -42.40
N ARG A 264 8.93 3.19 -41.11
CA ARG A 264 9.33 2.22 -40.09
C ARG A 264 8.76 0.83 -40.34
N LEU A 265 7.52 0.72 -40.83
CA LEU A 265 6.94 -0.56 -41.26
C LEU A 265 7.70 -1.15 -42.45
N GLN A 266 8.14 -0.32 -43.38
CA GLN A 266 8.99 -0.76 -44.50
C GLN A 266 10.37 -1.23 -44.00
N ASP A 267 10.99 -0.52 -43.05
CA ASP A 267 12.26 -0.91 -42.43
C ASP A 267 12.12 -2.22 -41.63
N PHE A 268 11.02 -2.39 -40.87
CA PHE A 268 10.68 -3.65 -40.22
C PHE A 268 10.58 -4.79 -41.23
N GLY A 269 9.89 -4.56 -42.35
CA GLY A 269 9.81 -5.52 -43.43
C GLY A 269 11.17 -5.96 -43.99
N LYS A 270 12.18 -5.08 -43.93
CA LYS A 270 13.53 -5.31 -44.45
C LYS A 270 14.47 -5.96 -43.44
N TYR A 271 14.43 -5.54 -42.18
CA TYR A 271 15.39 -5.94 -41.15
C TYR A 271 14.76 -6.79 -40.03
N GLY A 272 13.47 -7.12 -40.14
CA GLY A 272 12.71 -7.87 -39.15
C GLY A 272 12.66 -7.18 -37.79
N PHE A 273 12.58 -7.98 -36.73
CA PHE A 273 12.50 -7.50 -35.35
C PHE A 273 13.69 -6.64 -34.91
N SER A 274 14.84 -6.72 -35.58
CA SER A 274 16.00 -5.87 -35.29
C SER A 274 15.79 -4.39 -35.66
N ALA A 275 14.84 -4.10 -36.55
CA ALA A 275 14.44 -2.72 -36.87
C ALA A 275 13.44 -2.14 -35.86
N LEU A 276 12.86 -2.96 -34.98
CA LEU A 276 12.02 -2.42 -33.93
C LEU A 276 12.91 -1.74 -32.89
N PRO A 277 12.67 -0.45 -32.61
CA PRO A 277 13.49 0.25 -31.64
C PRO A 277 13.21 -0.35 -30.26
N LYS A 278 14.28 -0.57 -29.48
CA LYS A 278 14.14 -0.96 -28.08
C LYS A 278 13.35 0.09 -27.32
N ALA A 279 12.52 -0.34 -26.38
CA ALA A 279 11.82 0.59 -25.52
C ALA A 279 12.86 1.42 -24.76
N GLN A 280 12.66 2.74 -24.74
CA GLN A 280 13.43 3.62 -23.89
C GLN A 280 13.43 3.03 -22.47
N ALA A 281 14.61 2.83 -21.90
CA ALA A 281 14.72 2.32 -20.55
C ALA A 281 13.98 3.27 -19.59
N ALA A 282 13.27 2.73 -18.60
CA ALA A 282 12.53 3.55 -17.66
C ALA A 282 13.44 4.53 -16.88
N SER A 283 14.73 4.20 -16.71
CA SER A 283 15.76 5.08 -16.15
C SER A 283 16.05 6.32 -17.01
N ASP A 284 15.72 6.27 -18.30
CA ASP A 284 15.99 7.34 -19.25
C ASP A 284 14.85 8.33 -19.45
N ILE A 285 13.69 8.08 -18.85
CA ILE A 285 12.52 8.95 -18.91
C ILE A 285 12.84 10.29 -18.24
N ALA A 286 12.59 11.39 -18.94
CA ALA A 286 12.99 12.74 -18.51
C ALA A 286 12.37 13.12 -17.15
N SER A 287 11.08 12.85 -16.96
CA SER A 287 10.37 13.15 -15.72
C SER A 287 10.91 12.35 -14.52
N TYR A 288 11.33 11.10 -14.72
CA TYR A 288 12.02 10.32 -13.69
C TYR A 288 13.42 10.87 -13.37
N LYS A 289 14.19 11.29 -14.39
CA LYS A 289 15.49 11.95 -14.19
C LYS A 289 15.35 13.26 -13.39
N ASP A 290 14.30 14.03 -13.66
CA ASP A 290 14.00 15.25 -12.92
C ASP A 290 13.66 14.94 -11.44
N PHE A 291 12.86 13.89 -11.19
CA PHE A 291 12.60 13.40 -9.84
C PHE A 291 13.89 13.02 -9.10
N LEU A 292 14.77 12.23 -9.73
CA LEU A 292 16.04 11.81 -9.12
C LEU A 292 16.96 13.00 -8.83
N LYS A 293 16.96 14.02 -9.69
CA LYS A 293 17.74 15.24 -9.50
C LYS A 293 17.20 16.08 -8.33
N ALA A 294 15.88 16.16 -8.18
CA ALA A 294 15.24 16.87 -7.07
C ALA A 294 15.40 16.11 -5.74
N ASN A 295 15.42 14.78 -5.78
CA ASN A 295 15.43 13.90 -4.63
C ASN A 295 16.65 12.95 -4.65
N PRO A 296 17.89 13.46 -4.56
CA PRO A 296 19.10 12.63 -4.71
C PRO A 296 19.27 11.58 -3.60
N LYS A 297 18.58 11.73 -2.47
CA LYS A 297 18.58 10.81 -1.33
C LYS A 297 17.38 9.85 -1.32
N ALA A 298 16.55 9.84 -2.37
CA ALA A 298 15.36 9.00 -2.39
C ALA A 298 15.69 7.52 -2.14
N ASP A 299 14.85 6.85 -1.34
CA ASP A 299 14.94 5.42 -1.12
C ASP A 299 14.46 4.63 -2.36
N GLU A 300 14.71 3.33 -2.38
CA GLU A 300 14.53 2.50 -3.57
C GLU A 300 13.05 2.28 -3.92
N GLY A 301 12.20 2.08 -2.92
CA GLY A 301 10.74 2.00 -3.08
C GLY A 301 10.16 3.32 -3.60
N SER A 302 10.58 4.46 -3.04
CA SER A 302 10.19 5.79 -3.54
C SER A 302 10.60 6.00 -5.01
N LYS A 303 11.84 5.64 -5.36
CA LYS A 303 12.31 5.66 -6.76
C LYS A 303 11.47 4.77 -7.67
N LYS A 304 11.08 3.58 -7.20
CA LYS A 304 10.28 2.64 -7.99
C LYS A 304 8.88 3.19 -8.28
N ILE A 305 8.24 3.79 -7.29
CA ILE A 305 6.95 4.47 -7.44
C ILE A 305 7.05 5.67 -8.40
N ALA A 306 8.07 6.51 -8.25
CA ALA A 306 8.31 7.64 -9.17
C ALA A 306 8.57 7.15 -10.60
N GLN A 307 9.29 6.04 -10.76
CA GLN A 307 9.50 5.39 -12.06
C GLN A 307 8.19 4.89 -12.66
N TYR A 308 7.31 4.27 -11.88
CA TYR A 308 5.99 3.85 -12.35
C TYR A 308 5.14 5.03 -12.84
N ALA A 309 5.11 6.14 -12.10
CA ALA A 309 4.42 7.37 -12.55
C ALA A 309 5.03 7.95 -13.83
N ALA A 310 6.36 7.95 -13.95
CA ALA A 310 7.03 8.41 -15.15
C ALA A 310 6.72 7.55 -16.38
N ILE A 311 6.60 6.22 -16.21
CA ILE A 311 6.14 5.31 -17.27
C ILE A 311 4.70 5.64 -17.68
N LEU A 312 3.80 5.88 -16.73
CA LEU A 312 2.42 6.26 -17.04
C LEU A 312 2.34 7.60 -17.78
N ASP A 313 3.10 8.63 -17.36
CA ASP A 313 3.18 9.90 -18.10
C ASP A 313 3.72 9.71 -19.52
N GLN A 314 4.72 8.83 -19.69
CA GLN A 314 5.26 8.51 -21.02
C GLN A 314 4.22 7.83 -21.91
N GLN A 315 3.41 6.92 -21.34
CA GLN A 315 2.38 6.16 -22.06
C GLN A 315 1.03 6.88 -22.21
N TYR A 316 0.87 8.05 -21.58
CA TYR A 316 -0.40 8.77 -21.48
C TYR A 316 -1.13 8.94 -22.82
N ASP A 317 -0.44 9.47 -23.85
CA ASP A 317 -1.06 9.75 -25.15
C ASP A 317 -1.44 8.48 -25.91
N VAL A 318 -0.63 7.42 -25.79
CA VAL A 318 -0.88 6.13 -26.46
C VAL A 318 -2.07 5.42 -25.83
N ILE A 319 -2.12 5.36 -24.49
CA ILE A 319 -3.26 4.76 -23.78
C ILE A 319 -4.54 5.50 -24.17
N ARG A 320 -4.52 6.84 -24.13
CA ARG A 320 -5.67 7.68 -24.49
C ARG A 320 -6.14 7.41 -25.92
N ALA A 321 -5.23 7.36 -26.88
CA ALA A 321 -5.55 7.12 -28.28
C ALA A 321 -6.21 5.74 -28.49
N LYS A 322 -5.71 4.71 -27.79
CA LYS A 322 -6.21 3.34 -27.93
C LYS A 322 -7.54 3.09 -27.20
N THR A 323 -7.83 3.82 -26.13
CA THR A 323 -9.11 3.69 -25.42
C THR A 323 -10.18 4.66 -25.90
N GLY A 324 -9.85 5.57 -26.83
CA GLY A 324 -10.79 6.45 -27.51
C GLY A 324 -11.27 7.64 -26.68
N ASN A 325 -10.57 8.01 -25.60
CA ASN A 325 -10.97 9.11 -24.73
C ASN A 325 -10.36 10.46 -25.14
N GLU A 326 -11.16 11.54 -25.07
CA GLU A 326 -10.69 12.90 -25.32
C GLU A 326 -10.18 13.55 -24.03
N GLY A 327 -8.87 13.82 -23.98
CA GLY A 327 -8.24 14.71 -23.00
C GLY A 327 -7.92 14.14 -21.60
N THR A 328 -8.50 13.00 -21.19
CA THR A 328 -8.30 12.39 -19.86
C THR A 328 -8.18 10.86 -19.92
N LEU A 329 -7.61 10.25 -18.87
CA LEU A 329 -7.62 8.81 -18.64
C LEU A 329 -8.47 8.48 -17.42
N THR A 330 -9.08 7.30 -17.42
CA THR A 330 -9.80 6.70 -16.29
C THR A 330 -9.12 5.41 -15.83
N GLU A 331 -9.47 4.93 -14.63
CA GLU A 331 -9.03 3.62 -14.14
C GLU A 331 -9.36 2.49 -15.13
N GLN A 332 -10.54 2.55 -15.75
CA GLN A 332 -10.99 1.55 -16.72
C GLN A 332 -10.20 1.61 -18.02
N ASP A 333 -9.69 2.77 -18.43
CA ASP A 333 -8.82 2.89 -19.60
C ASP A 333 -7.52 2.13 -19.40
N LEU A 334 -6.89 2.25 -18.23
CA LEU A 334 -5.67 1.51 -17.91
C LEU A 334 -5.91 0.00 -17.94
N LYS A 335 -7.05 -0.46 -17.41
CA LYS A 335 -7.45 -1.88 -17.43
C LYS A 335 -7.73 -2.38 -18.84
N ASN A 336 -8.46 -1.61 -19.64
CA ASN A 336 -8.76 -1.94 -21.04
C ASN A 336 -7.46 -1.99 -21.86
N TYR A 337 -6.58 -1.01 -21.67
CA TYR A 337 -5.28 -0.98 -22.34
C TYR A 337 -4.46 -2.23 -22.01
N LEU A 338 -4.30 -2.57 -20.72
CA LEU A 338 -3.57 -3.77 -20.27
C LEU A 338 -4.17 -5.09 -20.78
N LYS A 339 -5.50 -5.14 -20.96
CA LYS A 339 -6.20 -6.32 -21.49
C LYS A 339 -5.96 -6.50 -22.98
N ASP A 340 -6.04 -5.41 -23.74
CA ASP A 340 -6.05 -5.46 -25.20
C ASP A 340 -4.66 -5.26 -25.82
N ASN A 341 -3.68 -4.80 -25.05
CA ASN A 341 -2.34 -4.46 -25.52
C ASN A 341 -1.26 -5.10 -24.62
N PRO A 342 -0.40 -5.98 -25.16
CA PRO A 342 0.75 -6.51 -24.43
C PRO A 342 1.73 -5.37 -24.08
N PRO A 343 2.10 -5.19 -22.79
CA PRO A 343 3.09 -4.19 -22.39
C PRO A 343 4.46 -4.48 -23.00
N ALA A 344 5.22 -3.45 -23.38
CA ALA A 344 6.52 -3.63 -24.04
C ALA A 344 7.63 -4.10 -23.09
N SER A 345 7.41 -4.05 -21.78
CA SER A 345 8.33 -4.57 -20.76
C SER A 345 7.59 -5.04 -19.52
N LYS A 346 8.27 -5.85 -18.70
CA LYS A 346 7.78 -6.26 -17.38
C LYS A 346 7.55 -5.03 -16.48
N GLU A 347 8.47 -4.07 -16.51
CA GLU A 347 8.38 -2.83 -15.74
C GLU A 347 7.17 -1.99 -16.15
N GLU A 348 6.87 -1.90 -17.44
CA GLU A 348 5.68 -1.21 -17.94
C GLU A 348 4.41 -1.92 -17.47
N LYS A 349 4.36 -3.25 -17.57
CA LYS A 349 3.23 -4.05 -17.07
C LYS A 349 2.98 -3.77 -15.60
N GLU A 350 4.02 -3.82 -14.77
CA GLU A 350 3.90 -3.56 -13.34
C GLU A 350 3.45 -2.12 -13.06
N ALA A 351 4.01 -1.12 -13.75
CA ALA A 351 3.65 0.29 -13.59
C ALA A 351 2.17 0.56 -13.89
N LEU A 352 1.69 0.09 -15.05
CA LEU A 352 0.30 0.26 -15.43
C LEU A 352 -0.63 -0.57 -14.53
N THR A 353 -0.21 -1.75 -14.11
CA THR A 353 -0.98 -2.58 -13.16
C THR A 353 -1.14 -1.86 -11.83
N PHE A 354 -0.06 -1.28 -11.29
CA PHE A 354 -0.08 -0.48 -10.07
C PHE A 354 -1.09 0.67 -10.18
N TRP A 355 -0.98 1.51 -11.21
CA TRP A 355 -1.86 2.67 -11.38
C TRP A 355 -3.29 2.32 -11.78
N SER A 356 -3.54 1.12 -12.32
CA SER A 356 -4.90 0.62 -12.60
C SER A 356 -5.68 0.21 -11.36
N GLN A 357 -5.02 0.17 -10.19
CA GLN A 357 -5.69 -0.08 -8.92
C GLN A 357 -6.37 1.20 -8.45
N ARG A 358 -7.64 1.11 -8.02
CA ARG A 358 -8.44 2.27 -7.62
C ARG A 358 -7.74 3.15 -6.58
N GLY A 359 -7.11 2.54 -5.57
CA GLY A 359 -6.41 3.27 -4.52
C GLY A 359 -5.23 4.08 -5.06
N ALA A 360 -4.45 3.53 -5.99
CA ALA A 360 -3.34 4.24 -6.64
C ALA A 360 -3.85 5.30 -7.62
N PHE A 361 -4.87 4.99 -8.42
CA PHE A 361 -5.45 5.91 -9.38
C PHE A 361 -5.99 7.20 -8.71
N LYS A 362 -6.68 7.05 -7.57
CA LYS A 362 -7.23 8.18 -6.80
C LYS A 362 -6.15 9.16 -6.32
N LEU A 363 -4.91 8.70 -6.08
CA LEU A 363 -3.79 9.57 -5.70
C LEU A 363 -3.38 10.51 -6.83
N LEU A 364 -3.63 10.13 -8.08
CA LEU A 364 -3.30 10.94 -9.25
C LEU A 364 -4.42 11.95 -9.55
N ASP A 365 -5.68 11.54 -9.42
CA ASP A 365 -6.91 12.30 -9.76
C ASP A 365 -6.90 13.76 -9.26
N THR A 366 -6.54 13.98 -7.99
CA THR A 366 -6.59 15.32 -7.38
C THR A 366 -5.24 16.05 -7.39
N ALA A 367 -4.21 15.49 -8.02
CA ALA A 367 -2.84 15.89 -7.74
C ALA A 367 -2.45 17.29 -8.26
N SER A 368 -3.14 17.83 -9.27
CA SER A 368 -2.90 19.21 -9.73
C SER A 368 -3.46 20.27 -8.79
N ASN A 369 -4.49 19.95 -7.99
CA ASN A 369 -5.12 20.90 -7.09
C ASN A 369 -5.85 20.21 -5.91
N PRO A 370 -5.12 19.55 -5.00
CA PRO A 370 -5.70 18.65 -4.00
C PRO A 370 -6.59 19.34 -2.96
N LEU A 371 -6.49 20.68 -2.84
CA LEU A 371 -7.28 21.49 -1.91
C LEU A 371 -8.47 22.20 -2.59
N ALA A 372 -8.64 22.06 -3.90
CA ALA A 372 -9.66 22.80 -4.65
C ALA A 372 -10.32 21.97 -5.76
N LYS A 373 -10.10 20.65 -5.78
CA LYS A 373 -10.78 19.70 -6.67
C LYS A 373 -11.09 18.41 -5.92
N SER A 374 -12.35 18.00 -5.98
CA SER A 374 -12.78 16.65 -5.63
C SER A 374 -12.33 15.66 -6.72
N ALA A 375 -12.07 14.40 -6.35
CA ALA A 375 -11.71 13.35 -7.29
C ALA A 375 -12.87 13.07 -8.25
N ASP A 376 -12.66 13.18 -9.56
CA ASP A 376 -13.71 13.02 -10.58
C ASP A 376 -13.60 11.71 -11.39
N GLY A 377 -12.63 10.87 -11.01
CA GLY A 377 -12.30 9.61 -11.66
C GLY A 377 -11.48 9.77 -12.93
N LYS A 378 -10.95 10.97 -13.22
CA LYS A 378 -10.24 11.29 -14.45
C LYS A 378 -8.91 11.96 -14.15
N ILE A 379 -7.85 11.44 -14.75
CA ILE A 379 -6.52 12.07 -14.69
C ILE A 379 -6.22 12.72 -16.03
N ASN A 380 -5.75 13.96 -15.99
CA ASN A 380 -5.08 14.58 -17.12
C ASN A 380 -3.56 14.55 -16.94
N ARG A 381 -2.83 14.92 -17.99
CA ARG A 381 -1.35 14.91 -17.94
C ARG A 381 -0.76 15.87 -16.90
N ALA A 382 -1.43 16.99 -16.62
CA ALA A 382 -0.97 17.93 -15.60
C ALA A 382 -1.10 17.35 -14.19
N ASP A 383 -2.12 16.51 -13.93
CA ASP A 383 -2.25 15.79 -12.66
C ASP A 383 -1.05 14.86 -12.44
N LEU A 384 -0.71 14.02 -13.44
CA LEU A 384 0.46 13.13 -13.39
C LEU A 384 1.77 13.88 -13.14
N GLN A 385 2.00 14.97 -13.87
CA GLN A 385 3.22 15.76 -13.76
C GLN A 385 3.30 16.52 -12.44
N SER A 386 2.17 17.04 -11.95
CA SER A 386 2.08 17.66 -10.63
C SER A 386 2.39 16.65 -9.54
N TRP A 387 1.75 15.48 -9.59
CA TRP A 387 1.95 14.39 -8.65
C TRP A 387 3.42 13.98 -8.55
N LEU A 388 4.06 13.70 -9.69
CA LEU A 388 5.46 13.28 -9.72
C LEU A 388 6.42 14.34 -9.18
N LYS A 389 6.06 15.63 -9.32
CA LYS A 389 6.88 16.76 -8.88
C LYS A 389 6.71 17.10 -7.41
N THR A 390 5.50 16.99 -6.87
CA THR A 390 5.15 17.55 -5.56
C THR A 390 4.65 16.53 -4.54
N GLN A 391 4.21 15.35 -4.97
CA GLN A 391 3.54 14.37 -4.11
C GLN A 391 4.19 12.99 -4.12
N ALA A 392 4.99 12.66 -5.15
CA ALA A 392 5.71 11.40 -5.20
C ALA A 392 6.60 11.25 -3.95
N PRO A 393 6.59 10.08 -3.30
CA PRO A 393 7.37 9.87 -2.09
C PRO A 393 8.86 9.98 -2.41
N SER A 394 9.62 10.53 -1.47
CA SER A 394 11.08 10.69 -1.59
C SER A 394 11.83 10.10 -0.40
N ASP A 395 11.14 9.47 0.54
CA ASP A 395 11.71 8.76 1.67
C ASP A 395 10.80 7.59 2.12
N ALA A 396 11.32 6.77 3.04
CA ALA A 396 10.63 5.58 3.54
C ALA A 396 9.29 5.91 4.21
N THR A 397 9.18 7.09 4.80
CA THR A 397 8.00 7.55 5.51
C THR A 397 6.88 7.91 4.53
N GLY A 398 7.20 8.70 3.50
CA GLY A 398 6.29 9.01 2.41
C GLY A 398 5.88 7.75 1.63
N LEU A 399 6.81 6.82 1.41
CA LEU A 399 6.52 5.54 0.78
C LEU A 399 5.52 4.70 1.59
N ALA A 400 5.75 4.54 2.89
CA ALA A 400 4.87 3.77 3.77
C ALA A 400 3.45 4.38 3.81
N SER A 401 3.37 5.71 3.89
CA SER A 401 2.09 6.42 3.80
C SER A 401 1.38 6.14 2.48
N LEU A 402 2.08 6.28 1.35
CA LEU A 402 1.51 6.09 0.02
C LEU A 402 0.98 4.67 -0.19
N LEU A 403 1.81 3.65 0.09
CA LEU A 403 1.42 2.25 -0.15
C LEU A 403 0.20 1.85 0.65
N SER A 404 0.10 2.39 1.85
CA SER A 404 -1.07 2.12 2.66
C SER A 404 -2.30 2.88 2.20
N SER A 405 -2.19 4.13 1.73
CA SER A 405 -3.30 4.82 1.07
C SER A 405 -3.79 4.06 -0.16
N VAL A 406 -2.87 3.45 -0.93
CA VAL A 406 -3.21 2.57 -2.05
C VAL A 406 -3.99 1.35 -1.56
N VAL A 407 -3.50 0.66 -0.52
CA VAL A 407 -4.20 -0.50 0.04
C VAL A 407 -5.57 -0.11 0.58
N SER A 408 -5.67 0.92 1.41
CA SER A 408 -6.94 1.46 1.92
C SER A 408 -7.94 1.73 0.80
N GLY A 409 -7.52 2.47 -0.25
CA GLY A 409 -8.40 2.79 -1.37
C GLY A 409 -8.82 1.57 -2.19
N ASN A 410 -8.05 0.48 -2.17
CA ASN A 410 -8.42 -0.77 -2.82
C ASN A 410 -9.46 -1.56 -2.03
N LEU A 411 -9.40 -1.54 -0.69
CA LEU A 411 -10.30 -2.30 0.20
C LEU A 411 -11.77 -1.96 -0.04
N THR A 412 -12.06 -0.68 -0.17
CA THR A 412 -13.43 -0.15 -0.22
C THR A 412 -13.83 0.24 -1.64
N SER A 413 -13.10 -0.27 -2.63
CA SER A 413 -13.28 0.06 -4.04
C SER A 413 -14.68 -0.28 -4.59
N LYS A 414 -15.41 -1.16 -3.92
CA LYS A 414 -16.76 -1.60 -4.28
C LYS A 414 -17.87 -0.87 -3.55
N VAL A 415 -17.53 -0.08 -2.52
CA VAL A 415 -18.51 0.65 -1.71
C VAL A 415 -18.75 2.02 -2.32
N ASP A 416 -20.02 2.35 -2.50
CA ASP A 416 -20.47 3.67 -2.91
C ASP A 416 -20.80 4.50 -1.66
N THR A 417 -19.80 5.23 -1.15
CA THR A 417 -19.96 6.05 0.08
C THR A 417 -20.94 7.21 -0.10
N SER A 418 -21.35 7.55 -1.33
CA SER A 418 -22.35 8.62 -1.58
C SER A 418 -23.74 8.27 -1.06
N LYS A 419 -23.99 6.99 -0.74
CA LYS A 419 -25.25 6.48 -0.20
C LYS A 419 -25.23 6.25 1.31
N LEU A 420 -24.09 6.50 1.95
CA LEU A 420 -23.90 6.33 3.39
C LEU A 420 -23.99 7.70 4.06
N ASP A 421 -24.58 7.78 5.24
CA ASP A 421 -24.75 9.02 5.99
C ASP A 421 -24.53 8.77 7.49
N LYS A 422 -24.90 9.73 8.34
CA LYS A 422 -24.76 9.62 9.80
C LYS A 422 -25.44 8.39 10.44
N ASP A 423 -26.40 7.73 9.77
CA ASP A 423 -27.04 6.50 10.27
C ASP A 423 -26.00 5.37 10.48
N VAL A 424 -24.83 5.44 9.84
CA VAL A 424 -23.71 4.51 10.09
C VAL A 424 -23.17 4.58 11.53
N PHE A 425 -23.31 5.71 12.22
CA PHE A 425 -22.89 5.89 13.62
C PHE A 425 -24.06 5.71 14.59
N GLU A 426 -25.27 6.14 14.19
CA GLU A 426 -26.49 6.01 15.00
C GLU A 426 -27.01 4.56 15.03
N HIS A 427 -26.86 3.84 13.92
CA HIS A 427 -27.36 2.48 13.68
C HIS A 427 -26.31 1.59 12.97
N PRO A 428 -25.10 1.42 13.55
CA PRO A 428 -23.99 0.69 12.93
C PRO A 428 -24.32 -0.79 12.62
N GLU A 429 -25.34 -1.36 13.25
CA GLU A 429 -25.83 -2.72 13.00
C GLU A 429 -26.49 -2.92 11.63
N ARG A 430 -26.88 -1.84 10.94
CA ARG A 430 -27.50 -1.89 9.61
C ARG A 430 -26.49 -1.96 8.47
N TYR A 431 -25.21 -1.73 8.78
CA TYR A 431 -24.15 -1.59 7.80
C TYR A 431 -23.15 -2.73 7.91
N THR A 432 -22.64 -3.17 6.76
CA THR A 432 -21.58 -4.17 6.69
C THR A 432 -20.26 -3.63 7.23
N ALA A 433 -19.36 -4.52 7.63
CA ALA A 433 -18.00 -4.13 8.03
C ALA A 433 -17.23 -3.41 6.90
N GLU A 434 -17.48 -3.77 5.64
CA GLU A 434 -16.89 -3.12 4.46
C GLU A 434 -17.42 -1.69 4.28
N GLU A 435 -18.73 -1.46 4.47
CA GLU A 435 -19.33 -0.11 4.42
C GLU A 435 -18.84 0.77 5.57
N LYS A 436 -18.79 0.23 6.80
CA LYS A 436 -18.23 0.93 7.96
C LYS A 436 -16.75 1.28 7.76
N ALA A 437 -15.96 0.36 7.20
CA ALA A 437 -14.57 0.62 6.82
C ALA A 437 -14.45 1.70 5.74
N ALA A 438 -15.38 1.74 4.77
CA ALA A 438 -15.40 2.79 3.74
C ALA A 438 -15.67 4.17 4.32
N VAL A 439 -16.62 4.29 5.26
CA VAL A 439 -16.86 5.55 5.99
C VAL A 439 -15.63 5.95 6.81
N LEU A 440 -15.00 5.00 7.51
CA LEU A 440 -13.78 5.26 8.27
C LEU A 440 -12.71 5.87 7.35
N LEU A 441 -12.44 5.26 6.19
CA LEU A 441 -11.44 5.78 5.24
C LEU A 441 -11.84 7.14 4.64
N ASP A 442 -13.13 7.42 4.47
CA ASP A 442 -13.62 8.72 4.00
C ASP A 442 -13.35 9.82 5.04
N LEU A 443 -13.64 9.53 6.31
CA LEU A 443 -13.33 10.42 7.44
C LEU A 443 -11.82 10.66 7.60
N GLN A 444 -10.99 9.65 7.33
CA GLN A 444 -9.53 9.83 7.31
C GLN A 444 -9.08 10.77 6.18
N ASN A 445 -9.70 10.68 5.00
CA ASN A 445 -9.42 11.63 3.93
C ASN A 445 -9.85 13.05 4.32
N ALA A 446 -11.01 13.20 4.98
CA ALA A 446 -11.47 14.48 5.51
C ALA A 446 -10.49 15.05 6.55
N GLN A 447 -10.00 14.21 7.47
CA GLN A 447 -8.97 14.58 8.44
C GLN A 447 -7.71 15.11 7.76
N LYS A 448 -7.25 14.43 6.69
CA LYS A 448 -6.11 14.88 5.88
C LYS A 448 -6.36 16.25 5.25
N LEU A 449 -7.54 16.46 4.67
CA LEU A 449 -7.92 17.72 4.04
C LEU A 449 -7.86 18.86 5.06
N VAL A 450 -8.34 18.66 6.28
CA VAL A 450 -8.26 19.68 7.35
C VAL A 450 -6.81 20.00 7.71
N VAL A 451 -5.97 18.97 7.90
CA VAL A 451 -4.54 19.18 8.20
C VAL A 451 -3.81 19.88 7.06
N ASP A 452 -4.01 19.44 5.82
CA ASP A 452 -3.36 20.02 4.65
C ASP A 452 -3.80 21.48 4.45
N GLY A 453 -5.09 21.77 4.61
CA GLY A 453 -5.64 23.12 4.54
C GLY A 453 -5.07 24.03 5.64
N ALA A 454 -4.92 23.52 6.86
CA ALA A 454 -4.34 24.27 7.98
C ALA A 454 -2.87 24.59 7.71
N ASN A 455 -2.09 23.61 7.25
CA ASN A 455 -0.69 23.80 6.87
C ASN A 455 -0.53 24.75 5.66
N ALA A 456 -1.49 24.76 4.74
CA ALA A 456 -1.53 25.66 3.60
C ALA A 456 -2.01 27.09 3.97
N GLY A 457 -2.39 27.32 5.23
CA GLY A 457 -2.84 28.62 5.72
C GLY A 457 -4.27 29.00 5.30
N MET A 458 -5.12 28.02 4.96
CA MET A 458 -6.51 28.28 4.51
C MET A 458 -7.36 28.96 5.59
N TRP A 459 -7.05 28.69 6.87
CA TRP A 459 -7.66 29.36 8.04
C TRP A 459 -6.87 30.58 8.55
N GLY A 460 -5.91 31.08 7.75
CA GLY A 460 -4.94 32.10 8.17
C GLY A 460 -5.52 33.49 8.41
N ASP A 461 -6.68 33.81 7.83
CA ASP A 461 -7.38 35.09 7.99
C ASP A 461 -8.89 34.90 8.27
N ASP A 462 -9.56 35.98 8.67
CA ASP A 462 -10.99 35.94 9.05
C ASP A 462 -11.89 35.59 7.85
N TYR A 463 -11.52 35.99 6.63
CA TYR A 463 -12.27 35.61 5.43
C TYR A 463 -12.22 34.10 5.21
N GLY A 464 -11.03 33.49 5.26
CA GLY A 464 -10.84 32.07 5.08
C GLY A 464 -11.62 31.27 6.12
N LYS A 465 -11.57 31.68 7.39
CA LYS A 465 -12.37 31.08 8.47
C LYS A 465 -13.87 31.08 8.17
N VAL A 466 -14.42 32.23 7.77
CA VAL A 466 -15.86 32.37 7.50
C VAL A 466 -16.27 31.65 6.22
N SER A 467 -15.51 31.82 5.14
CA SER A 467 -15.76 31.16 3.86
C SER A 467 -15.77 29.63 4.00
N ILE A 468 -14.76 29.08 4.70
CA ILE A 468 -14.68 27.64 4.95
C ILE A 468 -15.86 27.19 5.78
N ALA A 469 -16.20 27.89 6.86
CA ALA A 469 -17.34 27.50 7.70
C ALA A 469 -18.67 27.51 6.93
N ASN A 470 -18.95 28.58 6.18
CA ASN A 470 -20.17 28.72 5.40
C ASN A 470 -20.30 27.69 4.28
N ARG A 471 -19.18 27.27 3.68
CA ARG A 471 -19.18 26.34 2.53
C ARG A 471 -19.04 24.87 2.92
N SER A 472 -18.42 24.60 4.06
CA SER A 472 -18.24 23.23 4.55
C SER A 472 -19.29 22.78 5.55
N GLY A 473 -20.06 23.72 6.11
CA GLY A 473 -20.96 23.47 7.24
C GLY A 473 -20.23 23.20 8.55
N ALA A 474 -18.89 23.28 8.58
CA ALA A 474 -18.06 22.92 9.73
C ALA A 474 -17.53 24.15 10.48
N PHE A 475 -17.18 23.96 11.74
CA PHE A 475 -16.67 25.01 12.62
C PHE A 475 -15.39 25.65 12.07
N TRP A 476 -15.23 26.96 12.22
CA TRP A 476 -14.10 27.70 11.64
C TRP A 476 -12.75 27.46 12.34
N GLU A 477 -12.72 26.69 13.43
CA GLU A 477 -11.48 26.26 14.08
C GLU A 477 -11.12 24.84 13.63
N PRO A 478 -9.99 24.65 12.91
CA PRO A 478 -9.63 23.34 12.37
C PRO A 478 -9.44 22.29 13.47
N ASP A 479 -9.02 22.67 14.69
CA ASP A 479 -8.87 21.75 15.82
C ASP A 479 -10.21 21.15 16.28
N LYS A 480 -11.30 21.92 16.21
CA LYS A 480 -12.65 21.46 16.57
C LYS A 480 -13.21 20.49 15.54
N VAL A 481 -13.01 20.80 14.26
CA VAL A 481 -13.37 19.92 13.15
C VAL A 481 -12.57 18.62 13.22
N LEU A 482 -11.26 18.69 13.45
CA LEU A 482 -10.41 17.51 13.63
C LEU A 482 -10.85 16.66 14.83
N GLN A 483 -11.22 17.29 15.95
CA GLN A 483 -11.70 16.58 17.12
C GLN A 483 -12.96 15.76 16.78
N ASP A 484 -13.92 16.37 16.11
CA ASP A 484 -15.18 15.70 15.74
C ASP A 484 -14.97 14.56 14.73
N ILE A 485 -14.13 14.78 13.70
CA ILE A 485 -13.70 13.71 12.79
C ILE A 485 -13.08 12.54 13.57
N ASN A 486 -12.21 12.83 14.55
CA ASN A 486 -11.53 11.81 15.35
C ASN A 486 -12.50 11.03 16.25
N ASP A 487 -13.51 11.71 16.81
CA ASP A 487 -14.54 11.08 17.62
C ASP A 487 -15.36 10.09 16.77
N HIS A 488 -15.74 10.48 15.54
CA HIS A 488 -16.42 9.60 14.59
C HIS A 488 -15.55 8.43 14.11
N ILE A 489 -14.27 8.68 13.78
CA ILE A 489 -13.32 7.60 13.46
C ILE A 489 -13.23 6.61 14.62
N SER A 490 -13.19 7.11 15.86
CA SER A 490 -13.07 6.28 17.06
C SER A 490 -14.28 5.36 17.27
N LEU A 491 -15.49 5.77 16.86
CA LEU A 491 -16.68 4.91 16.92
C LEU A 491 -16.53 3.70 16.00
N LEU A 492 -16.07 3.92 14.77
CA LEU A 492 -15.89 2.86 13.77
C LEU A 492 -14.68 1.95 14.07
N GLN A 493 -13.60 2.50 14.61
CA GLN A 493 -12.43 1.71 15.05
C GLN A 493 -12.76 0.75 16.19
N LYS A 494 -13.67 1.16 17.10
CA LYS A 494 -14.08 0.35 18.25
C LYS A 494 -15.07 -0.76 17.87
N ASP A 495 -15.60 -0.73 16.65
CA ASP A 495 -16.48 -1.76 16.12
C ASP A 495 -15.67 -3.04 15.78
N PRO A 496 -15.92 -4.18 16.47
CA PRO A 496 -15.12 -5.39 16.31
C PRO A 496 -15.15 -5.97 14.89
N ASP A 497 -16.31 -5.91 14.22
CA ASP A 497 -16.47 -6.45 12.87
C ASP A 497 -15.69 -5.62 11.83
N THR A 498 -15.72 -4.29 11.99
CA THR A 498 -14.94 -3.36 11.15
C THR A 498 -13.43 -3.55 11.37
N ALA A 499 -12.99 -3.71 12.62
CA ALA A 499 -11.61 -4.03 12.92
C ALA A 499 -11.20 -5.37 12.28
N GLU A 500 -11.93 -6.46 12.51
CA GLU A 500 -11.58 -7.77 11.92
C GLU A 500 -11.52 -7.72 10.38
N PHE A 501 -12.46 -7.01 9.75
CA PHE A 501 -12.46 -6.79 8.30
C PHE A 501 -11.20 -6.07 7.82
N LEU A 502 -10.82 -4.96 8.47
CA LEU A 502 -9.65 -4.17 8.11
C LEU A 502 -8.35 -4.96 8.28
N GLU A 503 -8.22 -5.76 9.34
CA GLU A 503 -7.01 -6.59 9.57
C GLU A 503 -6.80 -7.57 8.42
N LYS A 504 -7.84 -8.39 8.17
CA LYS A 504 -7.76 -9.49 7.20
C LYS A 504 -7.63 -8.97 5.77
N SER A 505 -8.50 -8.04 5.40
CA SER A 505 -8.59 -7.58 4.01
C SER A 505 -7.36 -6.80 3.58
N SER A 506 -6.67 -6.13 4.52
CA SER A 506 -5.49 -5.32 4.21
C SER A 506 -4.23 -6.13 4.06
N ALA A 507 -4.07 -7.19 4.85
CA ALA A 507 -3.02 -8.15 4.62
C ALA A 507 -3.17 -8.81 3.23
N ASP A 508 -4.40 -9.20 2.88
CA ASP A 508 -4.70 -9.79 1.57
C ASP A 508 -4.50 -8.78 0.42
N ALA A 509 -4.93 -7.52 0.60
CA ALA A 509 -4.75 -6.46 -0.40
C ALA A 509 -3.27 -6.09 -0.60
N MET A 510 -2.48 -5.98 0.46
CA MET A 510 -1.03 -5.72 0.37
C MET A 510 -0.31 -6.89 -0.30
N LYS A 511 -0.67 -8.13 0.04
CA LYS A 511 -0.15 -9.31 -0.64
C LYS A 511 -0.49 -9.29 -2.13
N SER A 512 -1.75 -9.00 -2.49
CA SER A 512 -2.19 -8.89 -3.88
C SER A 512 -1.45 -7.78 -4.63
N LEU A 513 -1.19 -6.63 -3.99
CA LEU A 513 -0.40 -5.55 -4.55
C LEU A 513 1.01 -6.04 -4.88
N PHE A 514 1.70 -6.70 -3.95
CA PHE A 514 3.06 -7.20 -4.19
C PHE A 514 3.14 -8.39 -5.14
N ASP A 515 2.15 -9.27 -5.15
CA ASP A 515 2.09 -10.40 -6.09
C ASP A 515 1.92 -9.90 -7.55
N THR A 516 1.20 -8.80 -7.74
CA THR A 516 1.01 -8.16 -9.06
C THR A 516 2.12 -7.18 -9.43
N THR A 517 2.95 -6.75 -8.47
CA THR A 517 4.07 -5.82 -8.64
C THR A 517 5.34 -6.30 -7.93
N PRO A 518 5.94 -7.43 -8.34
CA PRO A 518 7.08 -8.01 -7.63
C PRO A 518 8.30 -7.07 -7.60
N GLY A 519 8.53 -6.27 -8.65
CA GLY A 519 9.58 -5.26 -8.64
C GLY A 519 9.37 -4.15 -7.59
N LEU A 520 8.13 -3.85 -7.19
CA LEU A 520 7.83 -2.95 -6.08
C LEU A 520 8.13 -3.61 -4.74
N LYS A 521 7.75 -4.89 -4.55
CA LYS A 521 8.08 -5.65 -3.34
C LYS A 521 9.59 -5.67 -3.06
N ASP A 522 10.39 -5.92 -4.10
CA ASP A 522 11.85 -5.94 -3.99
C ASP A 522 12.40 -4.55 -3.60
N ALA A 523 11.85 -3.49 -4.20
CA ALA A 523 12.25 -2.12 -3.90
C ALA A 523 11.87 -1.71 -2.46
N VAL A 524 10.68 -2.07 -1.98
CA VAL A 524 10.23 -1.83 -0.60
C VAL A 524 11.09 -2.62 0.40
N THR A 525 11.42 -3.87 0.08
CA THR A 525 12.35 -4.69 0.89
C THR A 525 13.70 -4.02 1.01
N LYS A 526 14.23 -3.51 -0.10
CA LYS A 526 15.50 -2.79 -0.10
C LYS A 526 15.43 -1.47 0.66
N THR A 527 14.32 -0.73 0.59
CA THR A 527 14.08 0.45 1.44
C THR A 527 14.11 0.08 2.92
N TYR A 528 13.45 -1.00 3.32
CA TYR A 528 13.48 -1.48 4.70
C TYR A 528 14.92 -1.80 5.16
N GLU A 529 15.70 -2.52 4.36
CA GLU A 529 17.09 -2.84 4.67
C GLU A 529 18.00 -1.60 4.73
N ASP A 530 17.92 -0.73 3.72
CA ASP A 530 18.84 0.40 3.55
C ASP A 530 18.48 1.62 4.38
N GLN A 531 17.21 1.81 4.73
CA GLN A 531 16.71 2.99 5.47
C GLN A 531 16.32 2.67 6.90
N ILE A 532 15.57 1.58 7.13
CA ILE A 532 15.11 1.23 8.47
C ILE A 532 16.25 0.58 9.24
N LYS A 533 16.74 -0.60 8.81
CA LYS A 533 17.76 -1.36 9.55
C LYS A 533 19.12 -0.66 9.69
N SER A 534 19.38 0.35 8.88
CA SER A 534 20.59 1.18 8.95
C SER A 534 20.47 2.36 9.92
N GLY A 535 19.25 2.76 10.30
CA GLY A 535 18.98 3.95 11.12
C GLY A 535 18.81 5.25 10.33
N LYS A 536 19.01 5.26 9.01
CA LYS A 536 18.91 6.49 8.19
C LYS A 536 17.53 7.12 8.20
N ALA A 537 16.46 6.32 8.25
CA ALA A 537 15.10 6.85 8.35
C ALA A 537 14.87 7.62 9.66
N LEU A 538 15.54 7.23 10.75
CA LEU A 538 15.51 7.99 12.00
C LEU A 538 16.26 9.31 11.87
N ASP A 539 17.41 9.32 11.19
CA ASP A 539 18.13 10.57 10.93
C ASP A 539 17.27 11.56 10.12
N VAL A 540 16.55 11.08 9.09
CA VAL A 540 15.60 11.90 8.32
C VAL A 540 14.44 12.41 9.19
N ALA A 541 13.84 11.54 10.01
CA ALA A 541 12.77 11.93 10.93
C ALA A 541 13.25 12.95 11.97
N TRP A 542 14.51 12.84 12.42
CA TRP A 542 15.15 13.78 13.34
C TRP A 542 15.34 15.16 12.70
N ASP A 543 15.85 15.20 11.48
CA ASP A 543 15.98 16.44 10.70
C ASP A 543 14.62 17.13 10.53
N ALA A 544 13.58 16.36 10.18
CA ALA A 544 12.21 16.88 10.01
C ALA A 544 11.59 17.41 11.32
N ALA A 545 11.93 16.80 12.46
CA ALA A 545 11.48 17.22 13.78
C ALA A 545 12.32 18.37 14.37
N THR A 546 13.33 18.85 13.65
CA THR A 546 14.20 19.95 14.10
C THR A 546 13.70 21.29 13.58
N LYS A 547 13.32 22.19 14.50
CA LYS A 547 12.91 23.57 14.20
C LYS A 547 13.76 24.54 15.01
N ASP A 548 14.30 25.57 14.37
CA ASP A 548 15.14 26.60 15.00
C ASP A 548 16.30 26.04 15.85
N GLY A 549 16.89 24.93 15.40
CA GLY A 549 17.99 24.25 16.09
C GLY A 549 17.59 23.44 17.34
N LYS A 550 16.29 23.30 17.63
CA LYS A 550 15.75 22.42 18.67
C LYS A 550 15.03 21.24 18.02
N THR A 551 15.40 20.03 18.42
CA THR A 551 14.74 18.83 17.92
C THR A 551 13.68 18.33 18.89
N ASP A 552 12.50 18.07 18.35
CA ASP A 552 11.51 17.24 19.01
C ASP A 552 11.88 15.75 18.85
N GLN A 553 12.66 15.23 19.80
CA GLN A 553 13.20 13.86 19.74
C GLN A 553 12.10 12.80 19.79
N THR A 554 11.07 13.01 20.61
CA THR A 554 9.94 12.09 20.72
C THR A 554 9.15 12.03 19.42
N ALA A 555 8.91 13.17 18.75
CA ALA A 555 8.24 13.18 17.45
C ALA A 555 9.07 12.48 16.37
N ALA A 556 10.38 12.70 16.34
CA ALA A 556 11.29 11.99 15.44
C ALA A 556 11.24 10.47 15.65
N LEU A 557 11.32 10.03 16.90
CA LEU A 557 11.31 8.61 17.26
C LEU A 557 9.95 7.95 16.97
N THR A 558 8.83 8.64 17.23
CA THR A 558 7.49 8.16 16.88
C THR A 558 7.37 8.00 15.37
N SER A 559 7.78 9.00 14.59
CA SER A 559 7.74 8.97 13.13
C SER A 559 8.54 7.79 12.58
N PHE A 560 9.78 7.62 13.04
CA PHE A 560 10.62 6.49 12.66
C PHE A 560 9.98 5.15 13.03
N TYR A 561 9.50 4.99 14.27
CA TYR A 561 8.92 3.74 14.74
C TYR A 561 7.68 3.35 13.93
N ALA A 562 6.79 4.31 13.66
CA ALA A 562 5.60 4.10 12.85
C ALA A 562 5.96 3.68 11.41
N THR A 563 6.93 4.35 10.78
CA THR A 563 7.42 3.98 9.45
C THR A 563 8.03 2.58 9.43
N ALA A 564 8.87 2.27 10.42
CA ALA A 564 9.53 0.96 10.53
C ALA A 564 8.52 -0.18 10.69
N GLN A 565 7.56 -0.02 11.60
CA GLN A 565 6.50 -1.01 11.82
C GLN A 565 5.55 -1.14 10.63
N SER A 566 5.26 -0.03 9.94
CA SER A 566 4.45 -0.05 8.72
C SER A 566 5.14 -0.90 7.64
N LEU A 567 6.41 -0.62 7.33
CA LEU A 567 7.17 -1.40 6.34
C LEU A 567 7.35 -2.86 6.76
N GLN A 568 7.57 -3.14 8.06
CA GLN A 568 7.57 -4.51 8.57
C GLN A 568 6.25 -5.22 8.29
N SER A 569 5.13 -4.59 8.64
CA SER A 569 3.79 -5.16 8.45
C SER A 569 3.50 -5.43 6.98
N MET A 570 3.83 -4.48 6.09
CA MET A 570 3.65 -4.65 4.63
C MET A 570 4.44 -5.84 4.08
N LEU A 571 5.67 -6.02 4.58
CA LEU A 571 6.57 -7.09 4.14
C LEU A 571 6.31 -8.42 4.87
N GLY A 572 5.38 -8.46 5.84
CA GLY A 572 5.16 -9.63 6.70
C GLY A 572 6.32 -9.95 7.63
N ILE A 573 7.14 -8.94 7.96
CA ILE A 573 8.25 -9.02 8.92
C ILE A 573 7.71 -8.69 10.32
N ASN A 574 8.22 -9.39 11.34
CA ASN A 574 7.95 -9.06 12.74
C ASN A 574 9.26 -9.12 13.53
N SER A 575 9.96 -7.99 13.64
CA SER A 575 11.31 -7.93 14.22
C SER A 575 11.55 -6.66 15.03
N ALA A 576 11.21 -6.69 16.32
CA ALA A 576 11.54 -5.59 17.22
C ALA A 576 13.06 -5.32 17.29
N ALA A 577 13.87 -6.37 17.15
CA ALA A 577 15.33 -6.28 17.18
C ALA A 577 15.90 -5.45 16.01
N ASP A 578 15.27 -5.48 14.83
CA ASP A 578 15.69 -4.65 13.69
C ASP A 578 15.48 -3.16 13.98
N ILE A 579 14.34 -2.80 14.57
CA ILE A 579 14.00 -1.43 14.96
C ILE A 579 14.97 -0.96 16.05
N GLN A 580 15.18 -1.77 17.08
CA GLN A 580 16.10 -1.46 18.18
C GLN A 580 17.54 -1.31 17.71
N GLY A 581 17.98 -2.22 16.84
CA GLY A 581 19.29 -2.16 16.21
C GLY A 581 19.46 -0.94 15.31
N ALA A 582 18.40 -0.51 14.62
CA ALA A 582 18.40 0.69 13.79
C ALA A 582 18.58 1.97 14.60
N VAL A 583 17.87 2.12 15.73
CA VAL A 583 18.05 3.29 16.62
C VAL A 583 19.49 3.35 17.15
N GLY A 584 20.09 2.21 17.45
CA GLY A 584 21.49 2.14 17.87
C GLY A 584 22.51 2.49 16.77
N LYS A 585 22.15 2.36 15.49
CA LYS A 585 23.02 2.70 14.34
C LYS A 585 22.81 4.13 13.81
N SER A 586 21.67 4.75 14.13
CA SER A 586 21.41 6.14 13.80
C SER A 586 22.45 7.05 14.45
N SER A 587 22.73 8.17 13.80
CA SER A 587 23.62 9.22 14.32
C SER A 587 23.11 9.86 15.63
N HIS A 588 21.84 9.64 15.97
CA HIS A 588 21.18 10.21 17.15
C HIS A 588 20.92 9.20 18.28
N GLY A 589 21.39 7.95 18.15
CA GLY A 589 21.16 6.90 19.14
C GLY A 589 21.62 7.27 20.56
N ASP A 590 22.78 7.94 20.69
CA ASP A 590 23.29 8.37 22.00
C ASP A 590 22.51 9.53 22.61
N ALA A 591 21.96 10.42 21.78
CA ALA A 591 21.08 11.51 22.24
C ALA A 591 19.78 10.94 22.83
N LEU A 592 19.18 9.95 22.17
CA LEU A 592 17.99 9.26 22.66
C LEU A 592 18.24 8.49 23.97
N LYS A 593 19.38 7.80 24.08
CA LYS A 593 19.80 7.17 25.34
C LYS A 593 19.98 8.20 26.46
N THR A 594 20.59 9.34 26.15
CA THR A 594 20.79 10.43 27.11
C THR A 594 19.45 10.99 27.58
N TYR A 595 18.53 11.28 26.66
CA TYR A 595 17.19 11.76 27.01
C TYR A 595 16.42 10.73 27.87
N TYR A 596 16.47 9.45 27.51
CA TYR A 596 15.83 8.40 28.31
C TYR A 596 16.38 8.37 29.73
N LYS A 597 17.70 8.46 29.90
CA LYS A 597 18.35 8.42 31.22
C LYS A 597 18.08 9.69 32.03
N ASP A 598 18.35 10.84 31.44
CA ASP A 598 18.44 12.11 32.16
C ASP A 598 17.09 12.81 32.28
N SER A 599 16.13 12.53 31.38
CA SER A 599 14.78 13.12 31.41
C SER A 599 13.72 12.13 31.87
N LEU A 600 13.67 10.93 31.26
CA LEU A 600 12.60 9.95 31.56
C LEU A 600 12.87 9.19 32.85
N ALA A 601 13.98 8.47 32.95
CA ALA A 601 14.31 7.67 34.12
C ALA A 601 14.56 8.52 35.37
N SER A 602 15.04 9.76 35.24
CA SER A 602 15.17 10.71 36.35
C SER A 602 13.82 11.26 36.85
N GLY A 603 12.76 11.17 36.04
CA GLY A 603 11.47 11.79 36.28
C GLY A 603 11.42 13.30 36.01
N GLU A 604 12.49 13.93 35.53
CA GLU A 604 12.50 15.36 35.18
C GLU A 604 11.42 15.70 34.15
N ARG A 605 11.22 14.83 33.16
CA ARG A 605 10.18 15.00 32.15
C ARG A 605 8.77 15.02 32.74
N LEU A 606 8.48 14.13 33.69
CA LEU A 606 7.19 14.14 34.39
C LEU A 606 7.00 15.43 35.20
N ARG A 607 8.04 15.89 35.91
CA ARG A 607 8.01 17.16 36.64
C ARG A 607 7.82 18.36 35.71
N GLU A 608 8.39 18.32 34.50
CA GLU A 608 8.17 19.34 33.48
C GLU A 608 6.71 19.36 33.00
N LEU A 609 6.17 18.20 32.65
CA LEU A 609 4.78 18.06 32.21
C LEU A 609 3.80 18.55 33.29
N LEU A 610 4.08 18.29 34.58
CA LEU A 610 3.28 18.75 35.71
C LEU A 610 3.25 20.27 35.91
N LYS A 611 4.14 21.05 35.28
CA LYS A 611 4.12 22.52 35.37
C LYS A 611 2.94 23.13 34.63
N THR A 612 2.50 22.48 33.55
CA THR A 612 1.50 23.01 32.63
C THR A 612 0.29 22.10 32.46
N ASN A 613 0.34 20.87 32.98
CA ASN A 613 -0.73 19.88 32.83
C ASN A 613 -1.26 19.40 34.19
N THR A 614 -2.47 18.83 34.19
CA THR A 614 -3.00 18.09 35.34
C THR A 614 -2.12 16.88 35.63
N PRO A 615 -2.08 16.37 36.89
CA PRO A 615 -1.35 15.16 37.23
C PRO A 615 -1.68 13.97 36.32
N GLU A 616 -2.94 13.85 35.92
CA GLU A 616 -3.46 12.83 35.03
C GLU A 616 -2.84 12.93 33.62
N ALA A 617 -2.95 14.11 33.00
CA ALA A 617 -2.43 14.33 31.65
C ALA A 617 -0.89 14.24 31.60
N ALA A 618 -0.20 14.72 32.63
CA ALA A 618 1.25 14.64 32.73
C ALA A 618 1.75 13.19 32.85
N ALA A 619 1.14 12.40 33.73
CA ALA A 619 1.50 10.99 33.91
C ALA A 619 1.18 10.15 32.67
N SER A 620 0.10 10.49 31.97
CA SER A 620 -0.29 9.85 30.71
C SER A 620 0.74 10.06 29.60
N ALA A 621 1.04 11.32 29.28
CA ALA A 621 2.03 11.67 28.25
C ALA A 621 3.41 11.09 28.58
N PHE A 622 3.84 11.17 29.83
CA PHE A 622 5.11 10.58 30.28
C PHE A 622 5.16 9.06 30.04
N SER A 623 4.09 8.34 30.39
CA SER A 623 4.06 6.88 30.28
C SER A 623 4.10 6.42 28.81
N MET A 624 3.46 7.16 27.90
CA MET A 624 3.53 6.92 26.46
C MET A 624 4.93 7.18 25.89
N GLU A 625 5.60 8.25 26.33
CA GLU A 625 7.00 8.50 25.97
C GLU A 625 7.89 7.35 26.43
N VAL A 626 7.73 6.89 27.67
CA VAL A 626 8.49 5.75 28.19
C VAL A 626 8.22 4.46 27.42
N ALA A 627 6.98 4.20 27.00
CA ALA A 627 6.63 3.04 26.17
C ALA A 627 7.39 3.06 24.83
N LEU A 628 7.32 4.19 24.13
CA LEU A 628 7.97 4.38 22.83
C LEU A 628 9.47 4.16 22.92
N TYR A 629 10.13 4.77 23.91
CA TYR A 629 11.58 4.63 24.07
C TYR A 629 11.98 3.21 24.46
N ASN A 630 11.19 2.51 25.29
CA ASN A 630 11.47 1.11 25.61
C ASN A 630 11.25 0.15 24.44
N ALA A 631 10.32 0.47 23.53
CA ALA A 631 10.08 -0.32 22.32
C ALA A 631 11.22 -0.18 21.30
N THR A 632 11.89 0.98 21.29
CA THR A 632 12.83 1.40 20.25
C THR A 632 14.30 1.40 20.68
N LEU A 633 14.62 1.55 21.96
CA LEU A 633 15.99 1.49 22.46
C LEU A 633 16.44 0.06 22.76
N ASP A 634 17.75 -0.12 22.89
CA ASP A 634 18.34 -1.39 23.32
C ASP A 634 17.71 -1.83 24.65
N PRO A 635 17.07 -3.02 24.70
CA PRO A 635 16.42 -3.53 25.90
C PRO A 635 17.39 -3.71 27.07
N LYS A 636 18.68 -3.97 26.82
CA LYS A 636 19.69 -4.08 27.88
C LYS A 636 19.95 -2.74 28.54
N PHE A 637 20.07 -1.68 27.74
CA PHE A 637 20.29 -0.33 28.23
C PHE A 637 19.11 0.16 29.07
N THR A 638 17.89 -0.01 28.57
CA THR A 638 16.70 0.47 29.30
C THR A 638 16.44 -0.30 30.59
N ALA A 639 16.74 -1.61 30.63
CA ALA A 639 16.60 -2.44 31.83
C ALA A 639 17.48 -1.99 33.02
N GLU A 640 18.63 -1.37 32.76
CA GLU A 640 19.50 -0.83 33.81
C GLU A 640 18.85 0.34 34.57
N LEU A 641 17.84 0.99 33.98
CA LEU A 641 17.21 2.20 34.48
C LEU A 641 15.78 1.99 35.00
N ASP A 642 15.18 0.81 34.79
CA ASP A 642 13.80 0.49 35.19
C ASP A 642 13.50 0.82 36.65
N LYS A 643 14.41 0.45 37.56
CA LYS A 643 14.21 0.70 38.99
C LYS A 643 14.13 2.20 39.26
N GLN A 644 15.07 2.96 38.70
CA GLN A 644 15.12 4.41 38.85
C GLN A 644 13.86 5.07 38.28
N LEU A 645 13.45 4.65 37.08
CA LEU A 645 12.24 5.10 36.41
C LEU A 645 10.98 4.84 37.26
N ASN A 646 10.80 3.61 37.74
CA ASN A 646 9.63 3.21 38.54
C ASN A 646 9.58 3.94 39.89
N ASP A 647 10.71 4.05 40.59
CA ASP A 647 10.81 4.73 41.87
C ASP A 647 10.49 6.23 41.71
N ASN A 648 11.03 6.88 40.67
CA ASN A 648 10.78 8.30 40.38
C ASN A 648 9.35 8.57 39.92
N PHE A 649 8.80 7.76 39.01
CA PHE A 649 7.41 7.87 38.59
C PHE A 649 6.47 7.75 39.80
N SER A 650 6.65 6.73 40.63
CA SER A 650 5.82 6.50 41.82
C SER A 650 5.89 7.67 42.79
N THR A 651 7.10 8.16 43.07
CA THR A 651 7.32 9.27 44.00
C THR A 651 6.67 10.56 43.48
N ILE A 652 6.93 10.93 42.23
CA ILE A 652 6.41 12.17 41.63
C ILE A 652 4.89 12.12 41.49
N ALA A 653 4.34 10.96 41.09
CA ALA A 653 2.90 10.76 41.02
C ALA A 653 2.28 10.97 42.41
N GLN A 654 2.79 10.28 43.44
CA GLN A 654 2.31 10.40 44.82
C GLN A 654 2.33 11.83 45.37
N GLU A 655 3.43 12.57 45.13
CA GLU A 655 3.58 13.99 45.52
C GLU A 655 2.48 14.89 44.96
N ASN A 656 1.82 14.48 43.85
CA ASN A 656 0.83 15.29 43.14
C ASN A 656 -0.59 14.68 43.15
N LEU A 657 -0.79 13.44 43.64
CA LEU A 657 -2.08 12.75 43.67
C LEU A 657 -3.17 13.54 44.41
N PHE A 658 -2.83 14.10 45.57
CA PHE A 658 -3.79 14.77 46.46
C PHE A 658 -3.78 16.30 46.31
N LYS A 659 -2.99 16.86 45.39
CA LYS A 659 -2.88 18.30 45.23
C LYS A 659 -4.24 18.90 44.85
N GLY A 660 -4.76 19.81 45.68
CA GLY A 660 -6.08 20.43 45.51
C GLY A 660 -7.27 19.58 46.00
N ALA A 661 -7.03 18.43 46.64
CA ALA A 661 -8.06 17.57 47.20
C ALA A 661 -8.62 18.10 48.53
N THR A 662 -9.92 17.98 48.75
CA THR A 662 -10.60 18.42 49.98
C THR A 662 -11.37 17.30 50.66
N PHE A 663 -11.71 17.47 51.94
CA PHE A 663 -12.55 16.50 52.64
C PHE A 663 -13.99 16.47 52.11
N ASP A 664 -14.46 17.55 51.49
CA ASP A 664 -15.80 17.59 50.87
C ASP A 664 -15.91 16.65 49.66
N ASP A 665 -14.81 16.42 48.95
CA ASP A 665 -14.73 15.41 47.89
C ASP A 665 -15.01 14.01 48.48
N MET A 666 -14.40 13.68 49.61
CA MET A 666 -14.60 12.40 50.28
C MET A 666 -16.04 12.19 50.78
N LYS A 667 -16.69 13.26 51.27
CA LYS A 667 -18.09 13.24 51.71
C LYS A 667 -19.03 12.87 50.58
N ALA A 668 -18.82 13.44 49.39
CA ALA A 668 -19.64 13.12 48.22
C ALA A 668 -19.56 11.63 47.84
N ALA A 669 -18.40 10.99 48.03
CA ALA A 669 -18.18 9.60 47.65
C ALA A 669 -18.68 8.58 48.69
N PHE A 670 -18.31 8.76 49.97
CA PHE A 670 -18.58 7.77 51.03
C PHE A 670 -19.39 8.29 52.20
N GLY A 671 -19.78 9.57 52.17
CA GLY A 671 -20.63 10.15 53.19
C GLY A 671 -22.08 9.70 53.02
N LYS A 672 -22.77 9.46 54.13
CA LYS A 672 -24.19 9.15 54.16
C LYS A 672 -24.95 10.35 53.59
N ASN A 673 -25.63 10.16 52.45
CA ASN A 673 -26.26 11.23 51.67
C ASN A 673 -25.30 12.39 51.30
N GLY A 674 -24.01 12.13 51.15
CA GLY A 674 -23.01 13.17 50.88
C GLY A 674 -22.61 14.02 52.09
N GLY A 675 -22.99 13.62 53.31
CA GLY A 675 -22.71 14.35 54.56
C GLY A 675 -21.43 13.90 55.29
N ASP A 676 -21.21 14.48 56.46
CA ASP A 676 -19.99 14.25 57.28
C ASP A 676 -19.93 12.85 57.94
N GLU A 677 -21.07 12.17 58.05
CA GLU A 677 -21.14 10.80 58.59
C GLU A 677 -20.74 9.77 57.54
N LEU A 678 -19.84 8.85 57.88
CA LEU A 678 -19.40 7.78 56.99
C LEU A 678 -20.54 6.77 56.74
N ASP A 679 -20.78 6.41 55.48
CA ASP A 679 -21.64 5.29 55.09
C ASP A 679 -20.86 3.97 55.16
N GLU A 680 -20.81 3.38 56.35
CA GLU A 680 -20.01 2.19 56.63
C GLU A 680 -20.50 0.95 55.88
N ASP A 681 -21.81 0.81 55.66
CA ASP A 681 -22.39 -0.31 54.92
C ASP A 681 -21.98 -0.25 53.45
N LYS A 682 -21.94 0.95 52.87
CA LYS A 682 -21.42 1.19 51.51
C LYS A 682 -19.95 0.80 51.40
N VAL A 683 -19.09 1.28 52.31
CA VAL A 683 -17.66 0.96 52.29
C VAL A 683 -17.39 -0.52 52.56
N ARG A 684 -18.13 -1.14 53.48
CA ARG A 684 -18.07 -2.57 53.76
C ARG A 684 -18.40 -3.41 52.53
N THR A 685 -19.46 -3.05 51.80
CA THR A 685 -19.87 -3.73 50.57
C THR A 685 -18.79 -3.66 49.50
N LEU A 686 -18.15 -2.49 49.32
CA LEU A 686 -17.04 -2.31 48.39
C LEU A 686 -15.85 -3.20 48.74
N ILE A 687 -15.47 -3.26 50.02
CA ILE A 687 -14.35 -4.09 50.48
C ILE A 687 -14.68 -5.59 50.35
N ASP A 688 -15.89 -6.02 50.73
CA ASP A 688 -16.32 -7.42 50.59
C ASP A 688 -16.32 -7.86 49.12
N GLN A 689 -16.73 -6.96 48.22
CA GLN A 689 -16.70 -7.22 46.78
C GLN A 689 -15.26 -7.29 46.24
N MET A 690 -14.37 -6.38 46.64
CA MET A 690 -12.94 -6.45 46.29
C MET A 690 -12.28 -7.73 46.80
N ARG A 691 -12.58 -8.16 48.04
CA ARG A 691 -12.05 -9.43 48.59
C ARG A 691 -12.54 -10.65 47.81
N LYS A 692 -13.72 -10.57 47.20
CA LYS A 692 -14.30 -11.65 46.40
C LYS A 692 -13.78 -11.67 44.97
N GLU A 693 -13.65 -10.50 44.34
CA GLU A 693 -13.30 -10.35 42.92
C GLU A 693 -11.78 -10.25 42.70
N SER A 694 -11.05 -9.66 43.64
CA SER A 694 -9.60 -9.36 43.56
C SER A 694 -8.87 -9.44 44.93
N PRO A 695 -8.89 -10.61 45.61
CA PRO A 695 -8.29 -10.80 46.94
C PRO A 695 -6.79 -10.46 47.00
N GLU A 696 -6.07 -10.56 45.88
CA GLU A 696 -4.65 -10.23 45.74
C GLU A 696 -4.32 -8.76 46.05
N LEU A 697 -5.28 -7.84 45.86
CA LEU A 697 -5.08 -6.41 46.11
C LEU A 697 -5.05 -6.07 47.60
N LEU A 698 -5.63 -6.95 48.41
CA LEU A 698 -5.68 -6.85 49.87
C LEU A 698 -4.72 -7.86 50.51
N MET A 699 -3.73 -8.35 49.77
CA MET A 699 -2.77 -9.33 50.26
C MET A 699 -1.68 -8.67 51.12
N ASN A 700 -1.48 -9.29 52.27
CA ASN A 700 -0.46 -8.98 53.25
C ASN A 700 0.90 -9.57 52.85
N LYS A 701 1.98 -9.04 53.40
CA LYS A 701 3.35 -9.52 53.10
C LYS A 701 3.58 -10.97 53.51
N ASP A 702 2.75 -11.49 54.42
CA ASP A 702 2.76 -12.87 54.90
C ASP A 702 1.87 -13.82 54.06
N GLY A 703 1.22 -13.32 53.01
CA GLY A 703 0.35 -14.09 52.12
C GLY A 703 -1.08 -14.27 52.63
N THR A 704 -1.50 -13.56 53.68
CA THR A 704 -2.89 -13.52 54.15
C THR A 704 -3.67 -12.36 53.49
N VAL A 705 -4.99 -12.50 53.31
CA VAL A 705 -5.83 -11.43 52.75
C VAL A 705 -6.42 -10.60 53.89
N ALA A 706 -6.22 -9.28 53.86
CA ALA A 706 -6.80 -8.36 54.83
C ALA A 706 -8.31 -8.53 54.92
N THR A 707 -8.82 -8.55 56.14
CA THR A 707 -10.26 -8.69 56.39
C THR A 707 -10.98 -7.37 56.15
N THR A 708 -12.29 -7.48 55.87
CA THR A 708 -13.16 -6.32 55.68
C THR A 708 -13.14 -5.37 56.86
N ASP A 709 -13.13 -5.91 58.08
CA ASP A 709 -13.08 -5.11 59.30
C ASP A 709 -11.73 -4.41 59.50
N GLN A 710 -10.62 -5.02 59.10
CA GLN A 710 -9.29 -4.39 59.16
C GLN A 710 -9.22 -3.17 58.23
N VAL A 711 -9.68 -3.30 56.99
CA VAL A 711 -9.69 -2.20 56.01
C VAL A 711 -10.70 -1.12 56.40
N LEU A 712 -11.92 -1.50 56.81
CA LEU A 712 -12.96 -0.56 57.23
C LEU A 712 -12.55 0.22 58.48
N SER A 713 -11.91 -0.43 59.46
CA SER A 713 -11.44 0.24 60.67
C SER A 713 -10.34 1.27 60.36
N GLY A 714 -9.41 0.93 59.47
CA GLY A 714 -8.38 1.87 59.02
C GLY A 714 -8.95 3.04 58.21
N PHE A 715 -9.95 2.76 57.36
CA PHE A 715 -10.63 3.80 56.58
C PHE A 715 -11.42 4.76 57.47
N ARG A 716 -12.20 4.23 58.42
CA ARG A 716 -12.97 5.02 59.40
C ARG A 716 -12.07 5.92 60.24
N GLY A 717 -10.93 5.40 60.71
CA GLY A 717 -9.98 6.21 61.47
C GLY A 717 -9.52 7.45 60.69
N ASN A 718 -9.21 7.28 59.40
CA ASN A 718 -8.74 8.39 58.55
C ASN A 718 -9.88 9.35 58.23
N TRP A 719 -11.07 8.82 57.98
CA TRP A 719 -12.28 9.62 57.80
C TRP A 719 -12.52 10.58 58.97
N ASP A 720 -12.44 10.06 60.19
CA ASP A 720 -12.60 10.86 61.41
C ASP A 720 -11.50 11.90 61.60
N MET A 721 -10.26 11.59 61.22
CA MET A 721 -9.14 12.55 61.25
C MET A 721 -9.44 13.79 60.38
N PHE A 722 -9.91 13.57 59.14
CA PHE A 722 -10.25 14.66 58.23
C PHE A 722 -11.54 15.39 58.64
N ARG A 723 -12.55 14.66 59.12
CA ARG A 723 -13.80 15.23 59.67
C ARG A 723 -13.56 16.19 60.83
N GLN A 724 -12.57 15.90 61.66
CA GLN A 724 -12.19 16.73 62.80
C GLN A 724 -11.26 17.91 62.42
N GLY A 725 -10.90 18.05 61.14
CA GLY A 725 -10.07 19.15 60.64
C GLY A 725 -8.60 19.07 61.06
N THR A 726 -8.13 17.89 61.50
CA THR A 726 -6.77 17.73 62.06
C THR A 726 -5.66 17.63 61.00
N LYS A 727 -6.02 17.28 59.75
CA LYS A 727 -5.15 17.36 58.55
C LYS A 727 -5.99 17.76 57.32
N ALA A 728 -5.35 18.39 56.34
CA ALA A 728 -5.95 18.63 55.02
C ALA A 728 -5.55 17.50 54.06
N LEU A 729 -6.48 17.09 53.18
CA LEU A 729 -6.28 15.94 52.29
C LEU A 729 -5.12 16.18 51.30
N ASP A 730 -4.99 17.41 50.82
CA ASP A 730 -3.87 17.88 49.99
C ASP A 730 -2.50 17.90 50.68
N LYS A 731 -2.47 17.83 52.01
CA LYS A 731 -1.25 17.75 52.82
C LYS A 731 -0.82 16.33 53.15
N MET A 732 -1.53 15.31 52.66
CA MET A 732 -1.18 13.91 52.91
C MET A 732 0.08 13.48 52.18
N GLY A 733 0.49 14.12 51.08
CA GLY A 733 1.83 13.99 50.45
C GLY A 733 2.24 12.62 49.87
N SER A 734 1.81 11.51 50.46
CA SER A 734 2.05 10.12 50.07
C SER A 734 0.90 9.22 50.53
N LEU A 735 0.73 8.07 49.88
CA LEU A 735 -0.25 7.05 50.25
C LEU A 735 0.09 6.35 51.59
N ALA A 736 1.36 6.38 52.00
CA ALA A 736 1.79 5.82 53.28
C ALA A 736 1.29 6.64 54.50
N ASP A 737 0.95 7.92 54.30
CA ASP A 737 0.54 8.82 55.37
C ASP A 737 -0.88 8.54 55.89
N PHE A 738 -1.63 7.65 55.21
CA PHE A 738 -2.92 7.11 55.66
C PHE A 738 -2.79 6.01 56.74
N ASP A 739 -1.57 5.73 57.21
CA ASP A 739 -1.34 4.90 58.40
C ASP A 739 -1.54 5.70 59.70
N LEU A 740 -2.62 5.41 60.43
CA LEU A 740 -2.96 6.08 61.70
C LEU A 740 -2.35 5.43 62.94
N SER A 741 -1.60 4.34 62.81
CA SER A 741 -1.01 3.69 63.99
C SER A 741 0.22 4.41 64.55
N GLY A 742 0.82 5.35 63.80
CA GLY A 742 1.99 6.12 64.22
C GLY A 742 3.26 5.29 64.49
N ASN A 743 3.21 3.97 64.30
CA ASN A 743 4.35 3.09 64.45
C ASN A 743 4.96 2.84 63.08
N ALA A 744 5.79 3.78 62.64
CA ALA A 744 6.81 3.51 61.64
C ALA A 744 7.57 2.24 62.06
N LYS A 745 7.29 1.12 61.36
CA LYS A 745 7.76 -0.27 61.56
C LYS A 745 6.77 -1.22 62.27
N GLY A 746 5.75 -1.70 61.54
CA GLY A 746 5.53 -3.15 61.49
C GLY A 746 4.21 -3.77 61.96
N ALA A 747 3.05 -3.09 61.93
CA ALA A 747 1.80 -3.73 62.39
C ALA A 747 0.54 -3.55 61.51
N TYR A 748 0.61 -2.82 60.38
CA TYR A 748 -0.36 -3.02 59.30
C TYR A 748 0.32 -3.74 58.15
N ASP A 749 -0.26 -4.87 57.78
CA ASP A 749 0.15 -5.61 56.62
C ASP A 749 -0.23 -4.85 55.33
N SER A 750 0.57 -5.00 54.28
CA SER A 750 0.45 -4.27 53.00
C SER A 750 -0.97 -4.20 52.47
N GLY A 751 -1.75 -5.28 52.59
CA GLY A 751 -3.11 -5.37 52.08
C GLY A 751 -4.09 -4.41 52.76
N THR A 752 -3.92 -4.12 54.05
CA THR A 752 -4.78 -3.16 54.75
C THR A 752 -4.45 -1.73 54.33
N LEU A 753 -3.17 -1.39 54.21
CA LEU A 753 -2.73 -0.07 53.76
C LEU A 753 -3.17 0.19 52.31
N HIS A 754 -3.05 -0.80 51.42
CA HIS A 754 -3.55 -0.71 50.05
C HIS A 754 -5.06 -0.47 50.00
N GLY A 755 -5.82 -1.25 50.77
CA GLY A 755 -7.27 -1.10 50.85
C GLY A 755 -7.68 0.28 51.35
N VAL A 756 -7.05 0.78 52.43
CA VAL A 756 -7.36 2.09 53.01
C VAL A 756 -6.99 3.22 52.05
N SER A 757 -5.72 3.30 51.66
CA SER A 757 -5.22 4.36 50.77
C SER A 757 -5.91 4.35 49.38
N GLY A 758 -6.25 3.15 48.88
CA GLY A 758 -6.97 2.97 47.63
C GLY A 758 -8.43 3.39 47.69
N LEU A 759 -9.12 3.18 48.80
CA LEU A 759 -10.46 3.73 49.01
C LEU A 759 -10.43 5.26 49.13
N PHE A 760 -9.39 5.85 49.73
CA PHE A 760 -9.23 7.31 49.73
C PHE A 760 -8.98 7.86 48.33
N LEU A 761 -8.15 7.18 47.53
CA LEU A 761 -7.96 7.52 46.12
C LEU A 761 -9.27 7.37 45.32
N ALA A 762 -10.04 6.31 45.58
CA ALA A 762 -11.35 6.09 44.96
C ALA A 762 -12.34 7.20 45.29
N GLY A 763 -12.37 7.67 46.54
CA GLY A 763 -13.23 8.77 46.96
C GLY A 763 -12.94 10.05 46.21
N MET A 764 -11.65 10.36 46.02
CA MET A 764 -11.22 11.49 45.21
C MET A 764 -11.65 11.36 43.75
N THR A 765 -11.48 10.18 43.16
CA THR A 765 -11.88 9.91 41.77
C THR A 765 -13.39 10.00 41.59
N ILE A 766 -14.17 9.40 42.49
CA ILE A 766 -15.65 9.42 42.48
C ILE A 766 -16.15 10.87 42.60
N ALA A 767 -15.57 11.65 43.52
CA ALA A 767 -15.98 13.04 43.75
C ALA A 767 -15.73 13.94 42.54
N ARG A 768 -14.54 13.83 41.93
CA ARG A 768 -14.19 14.57 40.72
C ARG A 768 -15.07 14.15 39.52
N GLY A 769 -15.44 12.88 39.43
CA GLY A 769 -16.37 12.38 38.40
C GLY A 769 -17.85 12.70 38.65
N ALA A 770 -18.27 12.92 39.90
CA ALA A 770 -19.64 13.34 40.23
C ALA A 770 -19.88 14.84 39.98
N GLN A 771 -18.84 15.67 40.06
CA GLN A 771 -18.89 17.09 39.73
C GLN A 771 -19.05 17.36 38.22
N SER A 772 -18.78 16.36 37.35
CA SER A 772 -18.88 16.45 35.88
C SER A 772 -20.23 16.03 35.30
N GLY A 773 -21.31 16.04 36.10
CA GLY A 773 -22.70 16.01 35.60
C GLY A 773 -23.33 14.62 35.35
N GLY A 774 -22.60 13.51 35.49
CA GLY A 774 -23.13 12.16 35.33
C GLY A 774 -23.41 11.45 36.66
N LYS A 775 -24.57 10.79 36.81
CA LYS A 775 -24.82 9.88 37.96
C LYS A 775 -24.05 8.58 37.77
N LEU A 776 -23.03 8.34 38.60
CA LEU A 776 -22.29 7.07 38.62
C LEU A 776 -23.22 5.93 39.09
N THR A 777 -23.14 4.78 38.42
CA THR A 777 -23.84 3.56 38.86
C THR A 777 -23.10 2.90 40.03
N ASP A 778 -23.77 2.04 40.80
CA ASP A 778 -23.12 1.27 41.87
C ASP A 778 -21.97 0.39 41.35
N ARG A 779 -22.09 -0.13 40.12
CA ARG A 779 -21.02 -0.90 39.47
C ARG A 779 -19.81 0.00 39.15
N ASN A 780 -20.02 1.21 38.66
CA ASN A 780 -18.94 2.17 38.40
C ASN A 780 -18.17 2.51 39.70
N ILE A 781 -18.88 2.67 40.82
CA ILE A 781 -18.27 2.97 42.12
C ILE A 781 -17.40 1.79 42.60
N VAL A 782 -17.85 0.55 42.41
CA VAL A 782 -17.09 -0.67 42.71
C VAL A 782 -15.83 -0.77 41.85
N ASP A 783 -15.96 -0.57 40.54
CA ASP A 783 -14.85 -0.71 39.59
C ASP A 783 -13.80 0.40 39.83
N ILE A 784 -14.22 1.65 40.08
CA ILE A 784 -13.34 2.77 40.48
C ILE A 784 -12.64 2.45 41.80
N SER A 785 -13.35 1.90 42.78
CA SER A 785 -12.76 1.56 44.09
C SER A 785 -11.71 0.45 43.98
N THR A 786 -12.01 -0.60 43.21
CA THR A 786 -11.11 -1.73 42.97
C THR A 786 -9.84 -1.29 42.25
N GLY A 787 -9.96 -0.51 41.18
CA GLY A 787 -8.78 -0.02 40.46
C GLY A 787 -7.97 1.02 41.24
N SER A 788 -8.60 1.80 42.12
CA SER A 788 -7.89 2.74 42.98
C SER A 788 -7.09 2.02 44.08
N VAL A 789 -7.62 0.91 44.61
CA VAL A 789 -6.87 0.00 45.50
C VAL A 789 -5.74 -0.71 44.77
N GLN A 790 -5.96 -1.11 43.51
CA GLN A 790 -4.89 -1.64 42.67
C GLN A 790 -3.80 -0.59 42.40
N ALA A 791 -4.17 0.64 42.05
CA ALA A 791 -3.23 1.74 41.85
C ALA A 791 -2.46 2.05 43.13
N ALA A 792 -3.11 2.08 44.29
CA ALA A 792 -2.46 2.29 45.57
C ALA A 792 -1.52 1.13 45.95
N THR A 793 -1.90 -0.11 45.64
CA THR A 793 -1.05 -1.31 45.78
C THR A 793 0.22 -1.19 44.95
N VAL A 794 0.09 -0.71 43.72
CA VAL A 794 1.20 -0.57 42.78
C VAL A 794 2.12 0.59 43.16
N LEU A 795 1.56 1.71 43.64
CA LEU A 795 2.32 2.91 43.98
C LEU A 795 3.02 2.79 45.35
N THR A 796 2.52 1.99 46.30
CA THR A 796 3.06 1.93 47.68
C THR A 796 4.27 0.99 47.81
N GLU A 797 5.27 1.39 48.61
CA GLU A 797 6.56 0.70 48.76
C GLU A 797 6.41 -0.77 49.21
N GLY A 798 6.71 -1.72 48.32
CA GLY A 798 6.65 -3.16 48.58
C GLY A 798 5.44 -3.90 47.98
N GLY A 799 4.45 -3.20 47.44
CA GLY A 799 3.30 -3.82 46.77
C GLY A 799 3.63 -4.43 45.40
N THR A 800 4.54 -3.81 44.63
CA THR A 800 5.08 -4.36 43.37
C THR A 800 5.80 -5.70 43.57
N LYS A 801 6.59 -5.85 44.66
CA LYS A 801 7.27 -7.13 44.97
C LYS A 801 6.31 -8.25 45.34
N ALA A 802 5.27 -7.96 46.14
CA ALA A 802 4.28 -8.96 46.53
C ALA A 802 3.38 -9.38 45.34
N TYR A 803 3.00 -8.42 44.49
CA TYR A 803 2.25 -8.66 43.27
C TYR A 803 3.06 -9.43 42.21
N GLN A 804 4.34 -9.05 41.99
CA GLN A 804 5.25 -9.79 41.11
C GLN A 804 5.53 -11.21 41.64
N GLN A 805 5.72 -11.40 42.94
CA GLN A 805 5.88 -12.73 43.54
C GLN A 805 4.63 -13.61 43.37
N TYR A 806 3.43 -13.02 43.44
CA TYR A 806 2.18 -13.73 43.15
C TYR A 806 2.10 -14.15 41.68
N LEU A 807 2.39 -13.26 40.74
CA LEU A 807 2.41 -13.56 39.31
C LEU A 807 3.47 -14.61 38.96
N ASP A 808 4.70 -14.48 39.49
CA ASP A 808 5.77 -15.47 39.31
C ASP A 808 5.39 -16.83 39.90
N THR A 809 4.67 -16.85 41.02
CA THR A 809 4.17 -18.10 41.64
C THR A 809 3.04 -18.72 40.82
N ALA A 810 2.13 -17.92 40.27
CA ALA A 810 1.05 -18.39 39.40
C ALA A 810 1.60 -18.92 38.07
N ILE A 811 2.58 -18.25 37.48
CA ILE A 811 3.29 -18.66 36.26
C ILE A 811 4.08 -19.95 36.52
N LYS A 812 4.86 -20.03 37.61
CA LYS A 812 5.55 -21.27 38.01
C LYS A 812 4.60 -22.43 38.25
N ASN A 813 3.45 -22.20 38.88
CA ASN A 813 2.46 -23.25 39.10
C ASN A 813 1.82 -23.73 37.79
N GLY A 814 1.67 -22.84 36.80
CA GLY A 814 1.27 -23.18 35.42
C GLY A 814 2.33 -23.98 34.67
N GLU A 815 3.61 -23.58 34.74
CA GLU A 815 4.75 -24.28 34.13
C GLU A 815 5.03 -25.65 34.79
N GLN A 816 4.88 -25.74 36.11
CA GLN A 816 4.97 -26.99 36.87
C GLN A 816 3.84 -27.95 36.47
N SER A 817 2.62 -27.44 36.25
CA SER A 817 1.48 -28.22 35.73
C SER A 817 1.72 -28.75 34.31
N LEU A 818 2.41 -27.98 33.45
CA LEU A 818 2.88 -28.41 32.13
C LEU A 818 3.99 -29.47 32.21
N THR A 819 4.87 -29.36 33.20
CA THR A 819 5.98 -30.30 33.42
C THR A 819 5.50 -31.63 34.01
N ASP A 820 4.53 -31.60 34.92
CA ASP A 820 3.93 -32.78 35.52
C ASP A 820 2.94 -33.49 34.56
N MET A 821 2.34 -32.76 33.59
CA MET A 821 1.66 -33.31 32.42
C MET A 821 2.60 -34.09 31.50
N LYS A 822 3.81 -33.57 31.24
CA LYS A 822 4.84 -34.27 30.43
C LYS A 822 5.38 -35.53 31.12
N ASN A 823 5.30 -35.59 32.45
CA ASN A 823 5.87 -36.69 33.25
C ASN A 823 4.82 -37.69 33.78
N GLY A 824 3.54 -37.57 33.36
CA GLY A 824 2.49 -38.56 33.60
C GLY A 824 2.09 -38.77 35.06
N LYS A 825 2.22 -37.75 35.92
CA LYS A 825 2.12 -37.89 37.38
C LYS A 825 0.80 -37.45 38.04
N LEU A 826 -0.31 -37.29 37.32
CA LEU A 826 -1.56 -36.79 37.95
C LEU A 826 -2.82 -37.66 37.76
N PRO A 827 -3.74 -37.67 38.77
CA PRO A 827 -4.93 -38.51 38.81
C PRO A 827 -5.98 -38.10 37.77
N SER A 828 -6.75 -39.08 37.30
CA SER A 828 -7.75 -38.99 36.23
C SER A 828 -8.75 -37.84 36.35
N ASP A 829 -9.09 -37.48 37.57
CA ASP A 829 -10.21 -36.60 37.91
C ASP A 829 -9.87 -35.12 37.64
N LEU A 830 -8.58 -34.78 37.73
CA LEU A 830 -8.04 -33.47 37.36
C LEU A 830 -7.82 -33.36 35.85
N LEU A 831 -7.59 -34.50 35.17
CA LEU A 831 -7.37 -34.57 33.73
C LEU A 831 -8.64 -34.22 32.93
N ASP A 832 -9.81 -34.58 33.46
CA ASP A 832 -11.10 -34.28 32.84
C ASP A 832 -11.51 -32.81 33.05
N GLN A 833 -11.23 -32.23 34.23
CA GLN A 833 -11.41 -30.78 34.46
C GLN A 833 -10.44 -29.92 33.62
N ILE A 834 -9.20 -30.39 33.40
CA ILE A 834 -8.21 -29.68 32.57
C ILE A 834 -8.55 -29.82 31.08
N LYS A 835 -9.05 -30.97 30.62
CA LYS A 835 -9.48 -31.16 29.21
C LYS A 835 -10.65 -30.25 28.84
N ASP A 836 -11.59 -30.03 29.76
CA ASP A 836 -12.69 -29.09 29.53
C ASP A 836 -12.23 -27.63 29.55
N ASN A 837 -11.20 -27.29 30.35
CA ASN A 837 -10.61 -25.95 30.42
C ASN A 837 -9.59 -25.64 29.30
N VAL A 838 -9.03 -26.65 28.63
CA VAL A 838 -8.03 -26.51 27.55
C VAL A 838 -8.66 -26.58 26.16
N LYS A 839 -9.81 -27.24 26.00
CA LYS A 839 -10.53 -27.28 24.71
C LYS A 839 -11.04 -25.90 24.26
N ASP A 840 -11.31 -25.02 25.22
CA ASP A 840 -11.63 -23.62 24.97
C ASP A 840 -10.42 -22.76 25.37
N GLY A 841 -9.62 -22.28 24.42
CA GLY A 841 -8.46 -21.38 24.62
C GLY A 841 -8.82 -19.99 25.18
N LYS A 842 -9.51 -19.96 26.33
CA LYS A 842 -10.11 -18.77 26.94
C LYS A 842 -9.27 -18.13 28.05
N ASN A 843 -8.30 -18.81 28.66
CA ASN A 843 -7.67 -18.26 29.87
C ASN A 843 -6.60 -17.16 29.66
N TYR A 844 -5.95 -17.05 28.49
CA TYR A 844 -5.15 -15.84 28.16
C TYR A 844 -6.07 -14.65 27.84
N LYS A 845 -7.17 -14.93 27.11
CA LYS A 845 -8.25 -13.96 26.85
C LYS A 845 -8.92 -13.52 28.14
N VAL A 846 -9.06 -14.35 29.17
CA VAL A 846 -9.72 -13.96 30.43
C VAL A 846 -8.88 -13.00 31.27
N VAL A 847 -7.55 -13.11 31.28
CA VAL A 847 -6.68 -12.14 31.98
C VAL A 847 -6.63 -10.81 31.23
N ALA A 848 -6.47 -10.85 29.90
CA ALA A 848 -6.52 -9.66 29.04
C ALA A 848 -7.90 -9.00 29.03
N LYS A 849 -8.98 -9.80 28.98
CA LYS A 849 -10.38 -9.33 29.00
C LYS A 849 -10.80 -8.81 30.38
N LYS A 850 -10.26 -9.34 31.49
CA LYS A 850 -10.42 -8.73 32.83
C LYS A 850 -9.65 -7.41 32.96
N PHE A 851 -8.50 -7.30 32.31
CA PHE A 851 -7.74 -6.05 32.25
C PHE A 851 -8.44 -5.00 31.37
N GLU A 852 -9.03 -5.44 30.26
CA GLU A 852 -9.81 -4.63 29.32
C GLU A 852 -11.18 -4.21 29.89
N GLU A 853 -11.90 -5.13 30.54
CA GLU A 853 -13.18 -4.86 31.24
C GLU A 853 -12.95 -4.02 32.50
N GLY A 854 -11.83 -4.22 33.21
CA GLY A 854 -11.38 -3.35 34.29
C GLY A 854 -11.08 -1.94 33.79
N ALA A 855 -10.22 -1.78 32.77
CA ALA A 855 -9.86 -0.49 32.21
C ALA A 855 -11.04 0.32 31.63
N LYS A 856 -12.09 -0.35 31.12
CA LYS A 856 -13.31 0.29 30.60
C LYS A 856 -14.16 0.98 31.69
N GLY A 857 -13.97 0.66 32.98
CA GLY A 857 -14.66 1.28 34.12
C GLY A 857 -13.80 2.25 34.95
N LEU A 858 -12.51 2.39 34.64
CA LEU A 858 -11.55 3.15 35.45
C LEU A 858 -11.45 4.61 35.01
N GLY A 859 -12.12 5.49 35.75
CA GLY A 859 -11.87 6.92 35.65
C GLY A 859 -10.64 7.38 36.45
N GLY A 860 -9.94 8.41 35.97
CA GLY A 860 -8.93 9.19 36.67
C GLY A 860 -7.55 8.55 36.83
N LEU A 861 -6.80 9.04 37.84
CA LEU A 861 -5.41 8.66 38.18
C LEU A 861 -5.19 7.15 38.34
N ALA A 862 -6.22 6.38 38.73
CA ALA A 862 -6.17 4.94 38.88
C ALA A 862 -5.96 4.20 37.55
N GLY A 863 -6.66 4.60 36.49
CA GLY A 863 -6.47 4.03 35.14
C GLY A 863 -5.09 4.34 34.56
N ILE A 864 -4.55 5.53 34.87
CA ILE A 864 -3.22 5.96 34.41
C ILE A 864 -2.11 5.20 35.13
N ALA A 865 -2.22 4.98 36.44
CA ALA A 865 -1.25 4.20 37.19
C ALA A 865 -1.24 2.72 36.74
N VAL A 866 -2.41 2.10 36.62
CA VAL A 866 -2.52 0.71 36.14
C VAL A 866 -2.03 0.59 34.68
N GLY A 867 -2.34 1.57 33.84
CA GLY A 867 -1.89 1.62 32.45
C GLY A 867 -0.36 1.80 32.30
N ALA A 868 0.25 2.69 33.08
CA ALA A 868 1.70 2.91 33.09
C ALA A 868 2.47 1.64 33.49
N TYR A 869 1.98 0.89 34.47
CA TYR A 869 2.60 -0.38 34.85
C TYR A 869 2.31 -1.52 33.88
N GLY A 870 1.17 -1.51 33.18
CA GLY A 870 0.92 -2.40 32.04
C GLY A 870 1.95 -2.19 30.92
N ILE A 871 2.33 -0.93 30.66
CA ILE A 871 3.43 -0.58 29.75
C ILE A 871 4.76 -1.15 30.29
N PHE A 872 5.10 -0.94 31.56
CA PHE A 872 6.37 -1.42 32.13
C PHE A 872 6.49 -2.95 32.15
N ASP A 873 5.39 -3.66 32.46
CA ASP A 873 5.38 -5.13 32.43
C ASP A 873 5.37 -5.67 31.00
N GLY A 874 4.67 -5.00 30.08
CA GLY A 874 4.74 -5.28 28.65
C GLY A 874 6.18 -5.19 28.14
N VAL A 875 6.90 -4.12 28.50
CA VAL A 875 8.32 -3.96 28.19
C VAL A 875 9.15 -5.10 28.79
N ALA A 876 8.93 -5.47 30.05
CA ALA A 876 9.63 -6.59 30.67
C ALA A 876 9.35 -7.93 29.95
N ALA A 877 8.15 -8.15 29.44
CA ALA A 877 7.80 -9.32 28.63
C ALA A 877 8.51 -9.32 27.27
N ILE A 878 8.59 -8.19 26.57
CA ILE A 878 9.38 -8.05 25.33
C ILE A 878 10.84 -8.42 25.59
N ARG A 879 11.43 -7.93 26.70
CA ARG A 879 12.83 -8.22 27.06
C ARG A 879 13.08 -9.69 27.42
N ARG A 880 12.06 -10.40 27.91
CA ARG A 880 12.10 -11.85 28.17
C ARG A 880 11.93 -12.70 26.90
N GLY A 881 11.76 -12.08 25.73
CA GLY A 881 11.54 -12.79 24.48
C GLY A 881 10.08 -13.20 24.25
N ASP A 882 9.13 -12.55 24.94
CA ASP A 882 7.69 -12.73 24.73
C ASP A 882 7.09 -11.48 24.06
N PRO A 883 7.25 -11.33 22.73
CA PRO A 883 6.82 -10.15 21.99
C PRO A 883 5.30 -10.03 21.86
N LEU A 884 4.56 -11.15 21.95
CA LEU A 884 3.09 -11.16 21.90
C LEU A 884 2.51 -10.56 23.19
N THR A 885 2.85 -11.13 24.35
CA THR A 885 2.41 -10.59 25.64
C THR A 885 2.95 -9.18 25.87
N GLY A 886 4.18 -8.93 25.42
CA GLY A 886 4.81 -7.63 25.52
C GLY A 886 4.13 -6.54 24.69
N GLY A 887 3.79 -6.83 23.43
CA GLY A 887 3.00 -5.94 22.58
C GLY A 887 1.59 -5.71 23.13
N PHE A 888 0.92 -6.77 23.60
CA PHE A 888 -0.39 -6.66 24.25
C PHE A 888 -0.33 -5.83 25.55
N GLY A 889 0.71 -5.97 26.38
CA GLY A 889 0.87 -5.20 27.62
C GLY A 889 1.14 -3.72 27.38
N VAL A 890 1.97 -3.38 26.39
CA VAL A 890 2.21 -1.99 25.99
C VAL A 890 0.94 -1.36 25.41
N THR A 891 0.23 -2.07 24.52
CA THR A 891 -1.02 -1.60 23.93
C THR A 891 -2.14 -1.47 24.97
N ALA A 892 -2.42 -2.50 25.77
CA ALA A 892 -3.44 -2.44 26.81
C ALA A 892 -3.10 -1.42 27.91
N GLY A 893 -1.82 -1.28 28.28
CA GLY A 893 -1.36 -0.27 29.22
C GLY A 893 -1.55 1.15 28.70
N SER A 894 -1.23 1.38 27.42
CA SER A 894 -1.48 2.68 26.78
C SER A 894 -2.97 3.02 26.61
N LEU A 895 -3.82 2.03 26.31
CA LEU A 895 -5.27 2.20 26.28
C LEU A 895 -5.85 2.45 27.68
N GLY A 896 -5.30 1.83 28.73
CA GLY A 896 -5.65 2.12 30.12
C GLY A 896 -5.27 3.54 30.56
N VAL A 897 -4.10 4.02 30.12
CA VAL A 897 -3.67 5.40 30.29
C VAL A 897 -4.63 6.38 29.61
N LEU A 898 -5.09 6.07 28.39
CA LEU A 898 -6.05 6.88 27.64
C LEU A 898 -7.45 6.89 28.27
N ALA A 899 -7.97 5.72 28.67
CA ALA A 899 -9.27 5.59 29.33
C ALA A 899 -9.32 6.35 30.67
N GLY A 900 -8.23 6.26 31.46
CA GLY A 900 -8.11 7.00 32.72
C GLY A 900 -8.11 8.52 32.51
N ALA A 901 -7.50 9.01 31.42
CA ALA A 901 -7.41 10.43 31.12
C ALA A 901 -8.68 11.02 30.46
N ALA A 902 -9.46 10.20 29.72
CA ALA A 902 -10.72 10.61 29.06
C ALA A 902 -11.88 10.87 30.04
N SER A 903 -11.82 10.28 31.23
CA SER A 903 -12.86 10.40 32.27
C SER A 903 -12.80 11.69 33.11
N SER A 904 -11.73 12.48 33.01
CA SER A 904 -11.60 13.79 33.65
C SER A 904 -12.01 14.89 32.66
N VAL A 905 -13.11 15.59 32.94
CA VAL A 905 -13.59 16.93 32.49
C VAL A 905 -13.21 17.45 31.08
N GLU A 906 -14.14 18.15 30.43
CA GLU A 906 -14.01 18.80 29.09
C GLU A 906 -12.82 19.78 28.90
N GLY A 907 -12.12 20.20 29.97
CA GLY A 907 -10.87 20.97 29.86
C GLY A 907 -9.62 20.13 29.59
N THR A 908 -9.67 18.83 29.88
CA THR A 908 -8.54 17.89 29.76
C THR A 908 -8.45 17.27 28.36
N LEU A 909 -9.58 17.20 27.63
CA LEU A 909 -9.62 16.81 26.23
C LEU A 909 -8.90 17.80 25.31
N GLY A 910 -8.89 19.11 25.63
CA GLY A 910 -8.16 20.12 24.83
C GLY A 910 -6.62 19.99 24.90
N LEU A 911 -6.07 19.41 25.97
CA LEU A 911 -4.63 19.24 26.17
C LEU A 911 -4.13 17.83 25.81
N ILE A 912 -4.94 16.80 26.08
CA ILE A 912 -4.70 15.45 25.55
C ILE A 912 -4.90 15.48 24.04
N GLY A 913 -5.94 16.14 23.52
CA GLY A 913 -6.13 16.35 22.09
C GLY A 913 -4.96 17.06 21.38
N ALA A 914 -4.22 17.93 22.07
CA ALA A 914 -3.03 18.58 21.52
C ALA A 914 -1.78 17.67 21.45
N ASN A 915 -1.65 16.69 22.36
CA ASN A 915 -0.49 15.79 22.41
C ASN A 915 -0.78 14.36 21.90
N LEU A 916 -2.03 13.94 21.85
CA LEU A 916 -2.50 12.63 21.38
C LEU A 916 -2.13 12.36 19.91
N PRO A 917 -2.23 13.33 18.98
CA PRO A 917 -1.71 13.17 17.61
C PRO A 917 -0.24 12.76 17.54
N ARG A 918 0.57 13.12 18.55
CA ARG A 918 2.01 12.81 18.61
C ARG A 918 2.30 11.35 18.95
N PHE A 919 1.38 10.66 19.65
CA PHE A 919 1.55 9.28 20.08
C PHE A 919 0.67 8.30 19.31
N LEU A 920 -0.43 8.79 18.70
CA LEU A 920 -1.34 8.02 17.85
C LEU A 920 -0.61 7.13 16.82
N PRO A 921 0.43 7.60 16.09
CA PRO A 921 1.15 6.76 15.14
C PRO A 921 1.86 5.56 15.80
N ALA A 922 2.46 5.74 16.98
CA ALA A 922 3.15 4.67 17.71
C ALA A 922 2.17 3.71 18.40
N LEU A 923 1.06 4.24 18.93
CA LEU A 923 0.00 3.47 19.58
C LEU A 923 -0.78 2.63 18.59
N ALA A 924 -1.04 3.18 17.42
CA ALA A 924 -1.73 2.46 16.38
C ALA A 924 -0.80 1.40 15.77
N SER A 925 0.45 1.74 15.42
CA SER A 925 1.40 0.76 14.85
C SER A 925 1.70 -0.44 15.76
N ALA A 926 1.58 -0.28 17.09
CA ALA A 926 1.64 -1.39 18.06
C ALA A 926 0.47 -2.40 17.95
N ALA A 927 -0.64 -2.04 17.29
CA ALA A 927 -1.79 -2.92 17.04
C ALA A 927 -1.65 -3.77 15.76
N GLY A 928 -0.49 -3.77 15.09
CA GLY A 928 -0.26 -4.53 13.86
C GLY A 928 -0.93 -3.90 12.63
N VAL A 929 -1.38 -4.73 11.67
CA VAL A 929 -1.98 -4.29 10.39
C VAL A 929 -3.14 -3.30 10.59
N LEU A 930 -3.87 -3.39 11.71
CA LEU A 930 -4.93 -2.46 12.12
C LEU A 930 -4.44 -1.06 12.45
N GLY A 931 -3.19 -0.93 12.88
CA GLY A 931 -2.60 0.32 13.30
C GLY A 931 -2.54 1.38 12.23
N PHE A 932 -2.20 0.97 11.01
CA PHE A 932 -2.10 1.92 9.92
C PHE A 932 -3.49 2.37 9.44
N LEU A 933 -4.44 1.45 9.35
CA LEU A 933 -5.77 1.72 8.79
C LEU A 933 -6.72 2.33 9.80
N GLY A 934 -6.51 2.04 11.08
CA GLY A 934 -7.24 2.64 12.18
C GLY A 934 -6.80 4.08 12.35
N ALA A 935 -5.51 4.35 12.58
CA ALA A 935 -5.02 5.71 12.81
C ALA A 935 -5.44 6.64 11.69
N GLY A 936 -6.35 7.56 11.99
CA GLY A 936 -6.56 8.72 11.15
C GLY A 936 -5.21 9.30 10.75
N VAL A 937 -5.07 9.54 9.44
CA VAL A 937 -3.91 10.01 8.70
C VAL A 937 -2.77 10.44 9.61
N ALA A 938 -1.86 9.50 9.85
CA ALA A 938 -0.57 9.79 10.44
C ALA A 938 0.11 10.83 9.54
N VAL A 939 0.12 12.09 9.98
CA VAL A 939 0.73 13.22 9.29
C VAL A 939 2.23 12.98 9.24
N LEU A 940 2.64 12.25 8.22
CA LEU A 940 4.03 11.87 8.02
C LEU A 940 4.60 12.41 6.71
N GLY A 941 3.87 13.28 6.00
CA GLY A 941 4.44 13.92 4.81
C GLY A 941 3.51 14.87 4.05
N ALA A 942 2.82 15.80 4.73
CA ALA A 942 2.18 16.91 4.04
C ALA A 942 3.22 18.00 3.69
N ILE A 943 4.09 17.73 2.71
CA ILE A 943 4.89 18.79 2.09
C ILE A 943 4.05 19.32 0.93
N ILE A 944 3.11 20.23 1.20
CA ILE A 944 2.65 21.17 0.18
C ILE A 944 3.56 22.40 0.31
N PRO A 945 4.54 22.62 -0.58
CA PRO A 945 5.33 23.84 -0.54
C PRO A 945 4.40 25.04 -0.70
N GLY A 946 4.47 25.98 0.25
CA GLY A 946 3.72 27.22 0.24
C GLY A 946 3.90 27.99 -1.06
N LEU A 947 2.91 27.90 -1.95
CA LEU A 947 2.70 28.85 -3.03
C LEU A 947 1.43 29.65 -2.73
N VAL A 948 1.48 30.42 -1.64
CA VAL A 948 0.55 31.52 -1.43
C VAL A 948 1.08 32.73 -2.20
N ARG A 949 0.64 32.88 -3.46
CA ARG A 949 0.64 34.19 -4.11
C ARG A 949 -0.52 34.98 -3.51
N GLU A 950 -0.23 36.09 -2.84
CA GLU A 950 -1.15 36.98 -2.10
C GLU A 950 -2.41 37.47 -2.87
N GLY A 951 -2.61 37.11 -4.15
CA GLY A 951 -3.76 37.54 -4.95
C GLY A 951 -4.88 36.50 -5.18
N GLN A 952 -4.75 35.27 -4.69
CA GLN A 952 -5.71 34.17 -4.96
C GLN A 952 -6.24 33.46 -3.70
N GLN A 953 -5.98 33.99 -2.51
CA GLN A 953 -6.26 33.30 -1.24
C GLN A 953 -7.76 33.10 -0.99
N GLN A 954 -8.60 34.07 -1.37
CA GLN A 954 -10.05 34.00 -1.17
C GLN A 954 -10.72 32.89 -1.99
N ALA A 955 -10.48 32.85 -3.31
CA ALA A 955 -11.00 31.80 -4.18
C ALA A 955 -10.52 30.40 -3.77
N LYS A 956 -9.29 30.30 -3.25
CA LYS A 956 -8.76 29.03 -2.73
C LYS A 956 -9.44 28.58 -1.44
N ALA A 957 -9.74 29.51 -0.52
CA ALA A 957 -10.49 29.21 0.68
C ALA A 957 -11.94 28.80 0.36
N ASP A 958 -12.54 29.45 -0.65
CA ASP A 958 -13.85 29.09 -1.18
C ASP A 958 -13.88 27.66 -1.74
N ASP A 959 -12.99 27.34 -2.68
CA ASP A 959 -12.90 26.02 -3.29
C ASP A 959 -12.58 24.94 -2.23
N PHE A 960 -11.70 25.26 -1.28
CA PHE A 960 -11.34 24.37 -0.18
C PHE A 960 -12.53 24.09 0.76
N GLY A 961 -13.30 25.12 1.13
CA GLY A 961 -14.51 24.97 1.93
C GLY A 961 -15.52 24.03 1.27
N GLN A 962 -15.68 24.11 -0.06
CA GLN A 962 -16.57 23.23 -0.80
C GLN A 962 -16.09 21.77 -0.81
N VAL A 963 -14.80 21.53 -1.08
CA VAL A 963 -14.20 20.18 -1.07
C VAL A 963 -14.28 19.55 0.34
N LEU A 964 -14.09 20.36 1.38
CA LEU A 964 -14.23 19.92 2.76
C LEU A 964 -15.69 19.57 3.08
N GLY A 965 -16.66 20.40 2.66
CA GLY A 965 -18.09 20.16 2.85
C GLY A 965 -18.58 18.85 2.24
N ASP A 966 -18.16 18.55 1.00
CA ASP A 966 -18.48 17.29 0.30
C ASP A 966 -18.11 16.04 1.13
N SER A 967 -17.10 16.17 2.01
CA SER A 967 -16.57 15.11 2.86
C SER A 967 -17.18 15.06 4.26
N LEU A 968 -17.66 16.18 4.79
CA LEU A 968 -18.10 16.33 6.19
C LEU A 968 -19.62 16.31 6.36
N GLU A 969 -20.37 17.06 5.54
CA GLU A 969 -21.82 17.25 5.70
C GLU A 969 -22.58 15.92 5.70
N ARG A 970 -22.12 14.97 4.88
CA ARG A 970 -22.75 13.64 4.73
C ARG A 970 -22.80 12.86 6.05
N TYR A 971 -21.79 13.05 6.89
CA TYR A 971 -21.63 12.32 8.15
C TYR A 971 -22.08 13.15 9.36
N ALA A 972 -22.64 14.35 9.13
CA ALA A 972 -22.97 15.33 10.17
C ALA A 972 -21.78 15.65 11.08
N VAL A 973 -20.59 15.76 10.48
CA VAL A 973 -19.37 16.21 11.16
C VAL A 973 -19.24 17.72 10.96
N ASP A 974 -19.45 18.48 12.02
CA ASP A 974 -19.48 19.94 11.94
C ASP A 974 -18.61 20.62 13.01
N GLY A 975 -18.03 19.88 13.96
CA GLY A 975 -17.22 20.46 15.03
C GLY A 975 -18.03 21.20 16.10
N VAL A 976 -19.37 21.13 16.06
CA VAL A 976 -20.28 21.72 17.04
C VAL A 976 -20.94 20.61 17.85
N LYS A 977 -20.61 20.55 19.13
CA LYS A 977 -21.18 19.54 20.03
C LYS A 977 -22.67 19.82 20.28
N ASP A 978 -23.53 18.88 19.93
CA ASP A 978 -24.98 18.88 20.17
C ASP A 978 -25.78 20.00 19.47
N GLY A 979 -25.31 20.52 18.32
CA GLY A 979 -25.96 21.58 17.52
C GLY A 979 -25.36 21.71 16.12
N THR A 980 -25.67 22.79 15.38
CA THR A 980 -25.02 23.11 14.10
C THR A 980 -24.34 24.48 14.14
N ILE A 981 -23.60 24.84 13.08
CA ILE A 981 -22.99 26.17 12.96
C ILE A 981 -24.03 27.32 13.00
N ASP A 982 -25.28 27.05 12.64
CA ASP A 982 -26.38 28.02 12.68
C ASP A 982 -26.79 28.38 14.11
N ASP A 983 -26.45 27.54 15.10
CA ASP A 983 -26.75 27.78 16.52
C ASP A 983 -25.75 28.74 17.18
N ILE A 984 -24.68 29.14 16.48
CA ILE A 984 -23.62 29.98 17.04
C ILE A 984 -24.00 31.47 16.92
N PRO A 985 -24.01 32.24 18.04
CA PRO A 985 -24.35 33.65 17.99
C PRO A 985 -23.41 34.46 17.08
N THR A 986 -23.95 35.40 16.30
CA THR A 986 -23.19 36.25 15.35
C THR A 986 -22.02 37.00 15.99
N ARG A 987 -22.10 37.36 17.28
CA ARG A 987 -21.01 38.00 18.02
C ARG A 987 -19.78 37.10 18.21
N ASP A 988 -20.00 35.79 18.17
CA ASP A 988 -18.99 34.76 18.42
C ASP A 988 -18.37 34.27 17.08
N TRP A 989 -18.88 34.74 15.94
CA TRP A 989 -18.32 34.50 14.60
C TRP A 989 -17.02 35.31 14.36
N PRO A 990 -16.06 34.78 13.57
CA PRO A 990 -14.85 35.50 13.19
C PRO A 990 -15.19 36.83 12.51
N GLY A 991 -14.64 37.94 13.02
CA GLY A 991 -14.92 39.30 12.55
C GLY A 991 -16.03 40.06 13.31
N GLY A 992 -16.81 39.38 14.16
CA GLY A 992 -17.80 40.00 15.07
C GLY A 992 -18.97 40.72 14.37
N GLU A 993 -19.70 41.56 15.14
CA GLU A 993 -20.90 42.29 14.69
C GLU A 993 -20.65 43.29 13.54
N ASP A 994 -19.40 43.71 13.32
CA ASP A 994 -19.01 44.71 12.32
C ASP A 994 -18.57 44.10 10.97
N SER A 995 -18.54 42.77 10.82
CA SER A 995 -18.07 42.16 9.58
C SER A 995 -19.18 42.02 8.54
N THR A 996 -19.00 42.64 7.37
CA THR A 996 -19.73 42.30 6.13
C THR A 996 -19.31 40.94 5.56
N VAL A 997 -18.59 40.14 6.35
CA VAL A 997 -17.97 38.86 5.96
C VAL A 997 -18.89 37.70 6.38
N ALA A 998 -19.73 37.87 7.40
CA ALA A 998 -20.68 36.87 7.91
C ALA A 998 -21.91 36.61 7.03
N SER A 999 -21.98 37.14 5.80
CA SER A 999 -23.13 37.02 4.89
C SER A 999 -22.82 36.24 3.62
#